data_AF-A0A940SSX1-F1
#
_entry.id   AF-A0A940SSX1-F1
#
_cell.length_a   1.000
_cell.length_b   1.000
_cell.length_c   1.000
_cell.angle_alpha   90.00
_cell.angle_beta   90.00
_cell.angle_gamma   90.00
#
_symmetry.space_group_name_H-M   'P 1'
#
loop_
_entity.id
_entity.type
_entity.pdbx_description
1 polymer ?
#
loop_
_entity_poly.entity_id
_entity_poly.type
_entity_poly.pdbx_seq_one_letter_code
_entity_poly.pdbx_strand_id
1 'polypeptide(L)'
;MKTLILNGSPRKDGDTVFLIKKLLSRLQGDYKIVDCYTADIAPCIDCRSCREKLSCPMRDEMQEIYAYLLECDYVIIASPVHYAELSSGLLKVASRFQIYSSAQIFRHEMLPVKAKHGAVLLTQGGSGGAESAYETARLILQSIGIKEIYPLVCSGNTDRLPAADDEKAISDVLKLAEWLNRSEEKLQSNIIPQITWKSTPQEKIALFRSLFRGREDVYALRYENPKNGKNGYTPVCENKWKPGICDMQKTKCPKCKYRRFAPLTDDAVFRHLSGKDALCRDVIGIYPMQPDETTCFLAIDFDDGDWQKDISAVRDVCRSNNIPCVAERSRSGEGGHLWVFFDTPIPAAKARKLGSGLLTEAMKSRHEIKFDSYDRMFPNQDTMPVGGFGNLIALPLQKQAVKRGNSVFVDEYFMSYHDQWAFLSGVQKMCEADVDTAIEVLCHQSELGELYQENPEKTAEPWKLIPQDETYSLPDTLRIVLANMLYIPKSDLPQNVLNKTKRLACFKNPDFYKAQAMRMPTYGKPRIINLSSEDEKYLMLPRGCQESLTIFLSEHGCKVTVDDQRVSGKTIDVQFRGELRHDQNEAVQTLLQYDNGVLAATTAFGKTVAAIGMIAERKVNTLILVHTQALLQQWKKALEDLVFCMGIEAAKERYIGM
;
A
#
# COMPACT_ATOMS: atom_id res chain seq x y z
N MET A 1 -2.40 29.29 24.32
CA MET A 1 -1.37 28.25 24.14
C MET A 1 -0.38 28.24 25.30
N LYS A 2 0.12 27.08 25.74
CA LYS A 2 1.20 26.93 26.74
C LYS A 2 2.38 26.18 26.15
N THR A 3 3.58 26.76 26.16
CA THR A 3 4.80 26.14 25.61
C THR A 3 5.83 25.86 26.71
N LEU A 4 6.34 24.64 26.79
CA LEU A 4 7.48 24.30 27.64
C LEU A 4 8.76 24.36 26.81
N ILE A 5 9.75 25.15 27.23
CA ILE A 5 11.05 25.26 26.58
C ILE A 5 12.14 24.77 27.53
N LEU A 6 12.82 23.69 27.18
CA LEU A 6 13.99 23.19 27.90
C LEU A 6 15.25 23.83 27.30
N ASN A 7 15.85 24.77 28.01
CA ASN A 7 17.05 25.49 27.60
C ASN A 7 18.30 24.79 28.14
N GLY A 8 19.03 24.12 27.25
CA GLY A 8 20.32 23.49 27.50
C GLY A 8 21.54 24.42 27.37
N SER A 9 21.36 25.73 27.21
CA SER A 9 22.51 26.65 27.14
C SER A 9 23.10 26.91 28.54
N PRO A 10 24.40 26.65 28.78
CA PRO A 10 25.06 27.11 30.00
C PRO A 10 25.35 28.62 30.00
N ARG A 11 25.27 29.27 28.83
CA ARG A 11 25.54 30.70 28.65
C ARG A 11 24.23 31.47 28.62
N LYS A 12 24.09 32.48 29.48
CA LYS A 12 22.90 33.35 29.54
C LYS A 12 22.65 34.16 28.27
N ASP A 13 23.71 34.48 27.53
CA ASP A 13 23.65 35.23 26.27
C ASP A 13 24.33 34.46 25.12
N GLY A 14 24.21 33.13 25.13
CA GLY A 14 24.72 32.26 24.06
C GLY A 14 23.77 32.14 22.86
N ASP A 15 24.26 31.53 21.78
CA ASP A 15 23.53 31.35 20.51
C ASP A 15 22.18 30.66 20.68
N THR A 16 22.10 29.59 21.48
CA THR A 16 20.82 28.91 21.76
C THR A 16 19.82 29.83 22.45
N VAL A 17 20.28 30.67 23.39
CA VAL A 17 19.41 31.64 24.07
C VAL A 17 18.98 32.75 23.11
N PHE A 18 19.84 33.16 22.19
CA PHE A 18 19.48 34.08 21.12
C PHE A 18 18.35 33.52 20.25
N LEU A 19 18.44 32.26 19.79
CA LEU A 19 17.39 31.61 19.01
C LEU A 19 16.09 31.47 19.82
N ILE A 20 16.16 31.15 21.12
CA ILE A 20 14.98 31.15 22.00
C ILE A 20 14.36 32.56 22.06
N LYS A 21 15.15 33.62 22.27
CA LYS A 21 14.65 35.01 22.29
C LYS A 21 13.99 35.39 20.96
N LYS A 22 14.54 34.94 19.82
CA LYS A 22 13.93 35.15 18.49
C LYS A 22 12.62 34.40 18.32
N LEU A 23 12.53 33.15 18.77
CA LEU A 23 11.28 32.39 18.79
C LEU A 23 10.21 33.13 19.60
N LEU A 24 10.55 33.54 20.81
CA LEU A 24 9.64 34.23 21.74
C LEU A 24 9.17 35.59 21.22
N SER A 25 9.95 36.25 20.35
CA SER A 25 9.55 37.53 19.74
C SER A 25 8.30 37.42 18.84
N ARG A 26 7.98 36.21 18.36
CA ARG A 26 6.80 35.94 17.53
C ARG A 26 5.87 34.88 18.10
N LEU A 27 6.27 34.14 19.14
CA LEU A 27 5.44 33.11 19.75
C LEU A 27 4.25 33.74 20.48
N GLN A 28 3.04 33.24 20.22
CA GLN A 28 1.83 33.62 20.95
C GLN A 28 1.63 32.75 22.20
N GLY A 29 0.80 33.20 23.14
CA GLY A 29 0.48 32.44 24.35
C GLY A 29 1.56 32.43 25.44
N ASP A 30 1.30 31.63 26.48
CA ASP A 30 2.15 31.51 27.65
C ASP A 30 3.30 30.53 27.40
N TYR A 31 4.44 30.77 28.05
CA TYR A 31 5.58 29.87 27.99
C TYR A 31 6.25 29.72 29.35
N LYS A 32 6.87 28.55 29.56
CA LYS A 32 7.76 28.27 30.69
C LYS A 32 9.12 27.85 30.14
N ILE A 33 10.15 28.59 30.50
CA ILE A 33 11.54 28.24 30.17
C ILE A 33 12.17 27.59 31.40
N VAL A 34 12.72 26.39 31.21
CA VAL A 34 13.53 25.70 32.21
C VAL A 34 14.98 25.83 31.78
N ASP A 35 15.77 26.58 32.55
CA ASP A 35 17.23 26.59 32.39
C ASP A 35 17.80 25.32 33.02
N CYS A 36 18.24 24.38 32.17
CA CYS A 36 18.63 23.06 32.64
C CYS A 36 19.97 23.05 33.41
N TYR A 37 20.74 24.13 33.37
CA TYR A 37 21.97 24.27 34.15
C TYR A 37 21.72 24.86 35.53
N THR A 38 20.80 25.83 35.65
CA THR A 38 20.53 26.49 36.94
C THR A 38 19.35 25.90 37.71
N ALA A 39 18.45 25.14 37.06
CA ALA A 39 17.36 24.48 37.76
C ALA A 39 17.86 23.43 38.75
N ASP A 40 17.28 23.44 39.96
CA ASP A 40 17.56 22.48 41.02
C ASP A 40 16.84 21.17 40.71
N ILE A 41 17.43 20.41 39.79
CA ILE A 41 16.93 19.13 39.30
C ILE A 41 18.10 18.14 39.27
N ALA A 42 17.99 17.09 40.07
CA ALA A 42 18.97 16.01 40.10
C ALA A 42 18.70 14.99 38.97
N PRO A 43 19.75 14.39 38.38
CA PRO A 43 19.59 13.37 37.34
C PRO A 43 18.87 12.12 37.90
N CYS A 44 18.27 11.33 37.00
CA CYS A 44 17.66 10.07 37.37
C CYS A 44 18.71 9.11 37.98
N ILE A 45 18.36 8.47 39.09
CA ILE A 45 19.22 7.53 39.83
C ILE A 45 18.86 6.05 39.59
N ASP A 46 18.04 5.74 38.57
CA ASP A 46 17.47 4.42 38.29
C ASP A 46 16.87 3.71 39.52
N CYS A 47 16.14 4.44 40.37
CA CYS A 47 15.47 3.84 41.53
C CYS A 47 14.31 2.88 41.16
N ARG A 48 13.89 2.86 39.88
CA ARG A 48 12.82 2.03 39.30
C ARG A 48 11.43 2.17 39.91
N SER A 49 11.22 3.06 40.88
CA SER A 49 9.88 3.38 41.42
C SER A 49 8.89 3.75 40.31
N CYS A 50 9.40 4.41 39.27
CA CYS A 50 8.63 4.78 38.09
C CYS A 50 8.20 3.60 37.22
N ARG A 51 8.49 2.33 37.54
CA ARG A 51 7.92 1.16 36.85
C ARG A 51 6.54 0.82 37.39
N GLU A 52 6.30 1.08 38.66
CA GLU A 52 5.05 0.73 39.35
C GLU A 52 4.10 1.92 39.49
N LYS A 53 4.64 3.15 39.51
CA LYS A 53 3.85 4.37 39.74
C LYS A 53 4.18 5.45 38.72
N LEU A 54 3.17 6.24 38.31
CA LEU A 54 3.34 7.43 37.49
C LEU A 54 3.77 8.65 38.34
N SER A 55 4.84 8.48 39.12
CA SER A 55 5.41 9.55 39.95
C SER A 55 6.90 9.28 40.21
N CYS A 56 7.70 10.34 40.31
CA CYS A 56 9.09 10.24 40.73
C CYS A 56 9.18 10.50 42.25
N PRO A 57 9.90 9.66 43.02
CA PRO A 57 10.04 9.86 44.47
C PRO A 57 11.00 11.01 44.82
N MET A 58 11.90 11.40 43.91
CA MET A 58 12.83 12.51 44.09
C MET A 58 12.05 13.83 44.11
N ARG A 59 12.25 14.63 45.17
CA ARG A 59 11.55 15.89 45.40
C ARG A 59 12.47 17.07 45.10
N ASP A 60 12.22 17.74 43.98
CA ASP A 60 13.03 18.81 43.39
C ASP A 60 12.19 19.60 42.37
N GLU A 61 12.75 20.59 41.67
CA GLU A 61 11.99 21.46 40.75
C GLU A 61 11.36 20.69 39.56
N MET A 62 11.73 19.42 39.35
CA MET A 62 11.14 18.55 38.33
C MET A 62 9.62 18.39 38.50
N GLN A 63 9.08 18.50 39.72
CA GLN A 63 7.63 18.40 39.94
C GLN A 63 6.86 19.48 39.19
N GLU A 64 7.41 20.68 39.06
CA GLU A 64 6.77 21.74 38.30
C GLU A 64 6.75 21.45 36.81
N ILE A 65 7.81 20.80 36.31
CA ILE A 65 7.90 20.38 34.90
C ILE A 65 6.85 19.30 34.62
N TYR A 66 6.74 18.30 35.51
CA TYR A 66 5.71 17.27 35.36
C TYR A 66 4.29 17.86 35.35
N ALA A 67 4.01 18.83 36.23
CA ALA A 67 2.71 19.51 36.27
C ALA A 67 2.45 20.32 34.99
N TYR A 68 3.46 21.05 34.51
CA TYR A 68 3.34 21.86 33.29
C TYR A 68 3.15 21.01 32.04
N LEU A 69 3.74 19.81 31.98
CA LEU A 69 3.52 18.84 30.90
C LEU A 69 2.07 18.34 30.79
N LEU A 70 1.29 18.40 31.87
CA LEU A 70 -0.13 18.05 31.86
C LEU A 70 -0.99 19.10 31.14
N GLU A 71 -0.50 20.33 31.01
CA GLU A 71 -1.27 21.48 30.52
C GLU A 71 -0.67 22.17 29.29
N CYS A 72 0.63 21.97 29.02
CA CYS A 72 1.28 22.55 27.86
C CYS A 72 0.81 21.92 26.55
N ASP A 73 0.74 22.74 25.52
CA ASP A 73 0.36 22.35 24.16
C ASP A 73 1.60 21.94 23.34
N TYR A 74 2.77 22.50 23.66
CA TYR A 74 4.03 22.33 22.93
C TYR A 74 5.21 22.10 23.87
N VAL A 75 6.16 21.26 23.44
CA VAL A 75 7.44 21.05 24.12
C VAL A 75 8.60 21.31 23.16
N ILE A 76 9.53 22.17 23.56
CA ILE A 76 10.67 22.58 22.76
C ILE A 76 11.95 22.21 23.49
N ILE A 77 12.83 21.47 22.80
CA ILE A 77 14.19 21.20 23.26
C ILE A 77 15.13 22.15 22.55
N ALA A 78 15.79 23.03 23.29
CA ALA A 78 16.77 23.97 22.75
C ALA A 78 18.14 23.72 23.41
N SER A 79 19.14 23.27 22.66
CA SER A 79 20.45 22.90 23.22
C SER A 79 21.61 23.33 22.33
N PRO A 80 22.74 23.77 22.90
CA PRO A 80 24.01 23.66 22.19
C PRO A 80 24.40 22.18 22.05
N VAL A 81 25.14 21.87 20.99
CA VAL A 81 25.71 20.54 20.72
C VAL A 81 27.09 20.48 21.36
N HIS A 82 27.26 19.58 22.32
CA HIS A 82 28.54 19.30 22.99
C HIS A 82 28.93 17.85 22.67
N TYR A 83 30.07 17.64 22.01
CA TYR A 83 30.54 16.31 21.59
C TYR A 83 29.50 15.52 20.77
N ALA A 84 28.93 16.17 19.73
CA ALA A 84 27.87 15.63 18.86
C ALA A 84 26.56 15.27 19.59
N GLU A 85 26.40 15.67 20.85
CA GLU A 85 25.24 15.34 21.67
C GLU A 85 24.64 16.59 22.33
N LEU A 86 23.41 16.45 22.85
CA LEU A 86 22.78 17.43 23.71
C LEU A 86 23.65 17.78 24.92
N SER A 87 23.50 19.02 25.41
CA SER A 87 24.24 19.50 26.56
C SER A 87 23.97 18.66 27.81
N SER A 88 24.98 18.53 28.68
CA SER A 88 24.87 17.74 29.91
C SER A 88 23.77 18.24 30.85
N GLY A 89 23.58 19.56 30.95
CA GLY A 89 22.48 20.17 31.71
C GLY A 89 21.12 19.69 31.21
N LEU A 90 20.90 19.67 29.89
CA LEU A 90 19.65 19.18 29.31
C LEU A 90 19.45 17.68 29.56
N LEU A 91 20.47 16.85 29.33
CA LEU A 91 20.39 15.40 29.54
C LEU A 91 20.11 15.05 31.02
N LYS A 92 20.66 15.82 31.96
CA LYS A 92 20.35 15.72 33.40
C LYS A 92 18.84 15.82 33.64
N VAL A 93 18.17 16.83 33.09
CA VAL A 93 16.72 17.02 33.21
C VAL A 93 15.95 15.95 32.43
N ALA A 94 16.32 15.69 31.18
CA ALA A 94 15.64 14.74 30.31
C ALA A 94 15.64 13.30 30.86
N SER A 95 16.70 12.90 31.59
CA SER A 95 16.76 11.59 32.26
C SER A 95 15.58 11.34 33.20
N ARG A 96 14.95 12.39 33.74
CA ARG A 96 13.80 12.32 34.64
C ARG A 96 12.46 12.16 33.90
N PHE A 97 12.43 12.21 32.57
CA PHE A 97 11.25 11.83 31.78
C PHE A 97 11.02 10.32 31.67
N GLN A 98 11.92 9.51 32.24
CA GLN A 98 11.79 8.05 32.36
C GLN A 98 10.43 7.61 32.95
N ILE A 99 9.74 8.46 33.72
CA ILE A 99 8.39 8.17 34.24
C ILE A 99 7.37 7.92 33.12
N TYR A 100 7.51 8.60 31.99
CA TYR A 100 6.63 8.50 30.82
C TYR A 100 7.02 7.32 29.94
N SER A 101 8.31 7.09 29.71
CA SER A 101 8.80 5.87 29.07
C SER A 101 8.32 4.62 29.81
N SER A 102 8.42 4.64 31.14
CA SER A 102 7.99 3.51 31.98
C SER A 102 6.47 3.31 32.00
N ALA A 103 5.70 4.39 31.85
CA ALA A 103 4.25 4.31 31.72
C ALA A 103 3.84 3.49 30.50
N GLN A 104 4.52 3.71 29.37
CA GLN A 104 4.25 3.01 28.12
C GLN A 104 4.76 1.57 28.14
N ILE A 105 6.00 1.39 28.58
CA ILE A 105 6.72 0.11 28.46
C ILE A 105 6.32 -0.90 29.54
N PHE A 106 6.22 -0.46 30.80
CA PHE A 106 6.03 -1.37 31.95
C PHE A 106 4.61 -1.37 32.50
N ARG A 107 3.87 -0.26 32.39
CA ARG A 107 2.49 -0.16 32.90
C ARG A 107 1.41 -0.19 31.83
N HIS A 108 1.79 0.02 30.57
CA HIS A 108 0.86 0.14 29.44
C HIS A 108 -0.25 1.19 29.69
N GLU A 109 0.13 2.31 30.31
CA GLU A 109 -0.76 3.43 30.65
C GLU A 109 -0.76 4.50 29.56
N MET A 110 -1.90 5.17 29.38
CA MET A 110 -1.93 6.40 28.58
C MET A 110 -1.14 7.51 29.27
N LEU A 111 -0.31 8.20 28.50
CA LEU A 111 0.46 9.33 28.99
C LEU A 111 -0.47 10.52 29.29
N PRO A 112 -0.41 11.10 30.50
CA PRO A 112 -1.21 12.27 30.84
C PRO A 112 -0.61 13.57 30.29
N VAL A 113 0.12 13.51 29.17
CA VAL A 113 0.75 14.69 28.55
C VAL A 113 -0.20 15.25 27.50
N LYS A 114 -0.60 16.51 27.68
CA LYS A 114 -1.51 17.21 26.76
C LYS A 114 -0.84 17.49 25.42
N ALA A 115 0.41 17.95 25.45
CA ALA A 115 1.17 18.27 24.26
C ALA A 115 1.22 17.10 23.27
N LYS A 116 1.08 17.44 21.98
CA LYS A 116 1.22 16.50 20.85
C LYS A 116 2.23 16.95 19.82
N HIS A 117 2.69 18.19 19.95
CA HIS A 117 3.58 18.88 19.02
C HIS A 117 4.86 19.28 19.75
N GLY A 118 6.00 19.17 19.09
CA GLY A 118 7.29 19.60 19.65
C GLY A 118 8.25 20.11 18.60
N ALA A 119 9.37 20.68 19.06
CA ALA A 119 10.41 21.20 18.18
C ALA A 119 11.79 21.04 18.81
N VAL A 120 12.82 21.00 17.96
CA VAL A 120 14.21 20.93 18.37
C VAL A 120 14.97 22.12 17.78
N LEU A 121 15.66 22.88 18.64
CA LEU A 121 16.58 23.95 18.25
C LEU A 121 17.99 23.59 18.69
N LEU A 122 18.92 23.48 17.73
CA LEU A 122 20.32 23.16 18.00
C LEU A 122 21.23 24.32 17.59
N THR A 123 22.29 24.53 18.36
CA THR A 123 23.42 25.36 17.95
C THR A 123 24.69 24.56 18.06
N GLN A 124 25.60 24.71 17.11
CA GLN A 124 26.80 23.89 17.05
C GLN A 124 27.98 24.73 16.57
N GLY A 125 29.08 24.69 17.31
CA GLY A 125 30.40 25.13 16.84
C GLY A 125 31.24 23.94 16.37
N GLY A 126 32.14 24.18 15.42
CA GLY A 126 33.03 23.16 14.87
C GLY A 126 32.36 22.17 13.91
N SER A 127 33.13 21.18 13.45
CA SER A 127 32.79 20.33 12.29
C SER A 127 32.01 19.05 12.59
N GLY A 128 31.63 18.78 13.84
CA GLY A 128 30.91 17.56 14.23
C GLY A 128 29.41 17.80 14.24
N GLY A 129 28.70 17.31 13.20
CA GLY A 129 27.29 17.58 12.93
C GLY A 129 26.30 17.36 14.09
N ALA A 130 25.06 17.83 13.87
CA ALA A 130 24.00 17.89 14.89
C ALA A 130 23.06 16.68 14.89
N GLU A 131 23.33 15.67 14.06
CA GLU A 131 22.44 14.56 13.77
C GLU A 131 22.18 13.68 15.01
N SER A 132 23.23 13.32 15.75
CA SER A 132 23.09 12.50 16.96
C SER A 132 22.32 13.24 18.06
N ALA A 133 22.66 14.52 18.31
CA ALA A 133 21.93 15.35 19.26
C ALA A 133 20.44 15.52 18.88
N TYR A 134 20.13 15.67 17.59
CA TYR A 134 18.76 15.74 17.10
C TYR A 134 18.02 14.42 17.35
N GLU A 135 18.64 13.29 17.04
CA GLU A 135 18.03 11.97 17.24
C GLU A 135 17.74 11.70 18.73
N THR A 136 18.68 12.03 19.61
CA THR A 136 18.47 11.96 21.07
C THR A 136 17.30 12.86 21.52
N ALA A 137 17.24 14.10 21.04
CA ALA A 137 16.13 15.02 21.35
C ALA A 137 14.78 14.50 20.84
N ARG A 138 14.76 13.93 19.64
CA ARG A 138 13.58 13.34 19.00
C ARG A 138 13.04 12.18 19.85
N LEU A 139 13.91 11.28 20.31
CA LEU A 139 13.54 10.17 21.18
C LEU A 139 13.01 10.65 22.53
N ILE A 140 13.60 11.69 23.11
CA ILE A 140 13.10 12.30 24.35
C ILE A 140 11.67 12.83 24.16
N LEU A 141 11.40 13.60 23.09
CA LEU A 141 10.06 14.12 22.79
C LEU A 141 9.04 12.99 22.57
N GLN A 142 9.42 11.96 21.82
CA GLN A 142 8.54 10.80 21.59
C GLN A 142 8.25 10.03 22.89
N SER A 143 9.25 9.89 23.77
CA SER A 143 9.09 9.19 25.05
C SER A 143 8.07 9.84 25.99
N ILE A 144 7.81 11.14 25.83
CA ILE A 144 6.80 11.89 26.58
C ILE A 144 5.48 12.08 25.80
N GLY A 145 5.34 11.42 24.64
CA GLY A 145 4.07 11.37 23.89
C GLY A 145 3.87 12.47 22.85
N ILE A 146 4.93 13.18 22.46
CA ILE A 146 4.91 14.08 21.31
C ILE A 146 4.90 13.26 20.03
N LYS A 147 3.97 13.57 19.12
CA LYS A 147 3.74 12.81 17.89
C LYS A 147 4.27 13.54 16.66
N GLU A 148 4.07 14.85 16.60
CA GLU A 148 4.52 15.69 15.50
C GLU A 148 5.68 16.56 15.98
N ILE A 149 6.82 16.47 15.30
CA ILE A 149 8.02 17.23 15.63
C ILE A 149 8.35 18.09 14.43
N TYR A 150 8.41 19.41 14.63
CA TYR A 150 8.78 20.37 13.59
C TYR A 150 10.19 20.06 13.05
N PRO A 151 10.46 20.25 11.74
CA PRO A 151 11.80 20.08 11.18
C PRO A 151 12.88 20.80 12.01
N LEU A 152 14.04 20.16 12.15
CA LEU A 152 15.14 20.68 12.95
C LEU A 152 15.49 22.13 12.57
N VAL A 153 15.51 23.01 13.57
CA VAL A 153 16.11 24.34 13.44
C VAL A 153 17.54 24.27 13.98
N CYS A 154 18.53 24.49 13.14
CA CYS A 154 19.93 24.40 13.52
C CYS A 154 20.72 25.61 13.01
N SER A 155 21.51 26.22 13.89
CA SER A 155 22.58 27.15 13.52
C SER A 155 23.93 26.45 13.72
N GLY A 156 24.62 26.18 12.62
CA GLY A 156 25.89 25.45 12.61
C GLY A 156 27.10 26.37 12.41
N ASN A 157 28.28 25.91 12.81
CA ASN A 157 29.53 26.67 12.79
C ASN A 157 29.47 27.99 13.58
N THR A 158 28.83 27.98 14.75
CA THR A 158 28.66 29.19 15.58
C THR A 158 29.96 29.75 16.14
N ASP A 159 31.07 29.00 16.03
CA ASP A 159 32.44 29.48 16.28
C ASP A 159 32.92 30.50 15.22
N ARG A 160 32.28 30.55 14.05
CA ARG A 160 32.61 31.45 12.94
C ARG A 160 31.47 32.38 12.55
N LEU A 161 30.23 31.90 12.64
CA LEU A 161 29.02 32.65 12.32
C LEU A 161 28.08 32.57 13.52
N PRO A 162 28.08 33.58 14.42
CA PRO A 162 27.15 33.61 15.54
C PRO A 162 25.70 33.45 15.06
N ALA A 163 24.83 32.83 15.86
CA ALA A 163 23.43 32.62 15.48
C ALA A 163 22.67 33.95 15.26
N ALA A 164 23.21 35.06 15.75
CA ALA A 164 22.71 36.41 15.50
C ALA A 164 22.90 36.88 14.05
N ASP A 165 23.89 36.33 13.36
CA ASP A 165 24.25 36.65 11.98
C ASP A 165 23.85 35.52 11.00
N ASP A 166 23.34 34.40 11.49
CA ASP A 166 22.82 33.28 10.70
C ASP A 166 21.38 33.56 10.25
N GLU A 167 21.24 34.25 9.12
CA GLU A 167 19.92 34.61 8.54
C GLU A 167 19.03 33.40 8.29
N LYS A 168 19.63 32.24 7.94
CA LYS A 168 18.88 31.00 7.71
C LYS A 168 18.30 30.48 9.01
N ALA A 169 19.11 30.35 10.06
CA ALA A 169 18.63 29.89 11.36
C ALA A 169 17.58 30.85 11.95
N ILE A 170 17.76 32.16 11.78
CA ILE A 170 16.76 33.16 12.19
C ILE A 170 15.45 32.95 11.42
N SER A 171 15.51 32.84 10.09
CA SER A 171 14.33 32.55 9.26
C SER A 171 13.62 31.28 9.71
N ASP A 172 14.36 30.20 9.96
CA ASP A 172 13.81 28.90 10.34
C ASP A 172 13.18 28.93 11.74
N VAL A 173 13.77 29.66 12.70
CA VAL A 173 13.15 29.93 14.02
C VAL A 173 11.84 30.71 13.88
N LEU A 174 11.79 31.72 12.99
CA LEU A 174 10.58 32.52 12.80
C LEU A 174 9.48 31.71 12.12
N LYS A 175 9.82 30.82 11.18
CA LYS A 175 8.87 29.84 10.61
C LYS A 175 8.37 28.84 11.65
N LEU A 176 9.23 28.40 12.57
CA LEU A 176 8.81 27.59 13.72
C LEU A 176 7.79 28.35 14.58
N ALA A 177 8.04 29.64 14.89
CA ALA A 177 7.08 30.47 15.62
C ALA A 177 5.73 30.55 14.89
N GLU A 178 5.75 30.76 13.58
CA GLU A 178 4.54 30.78 12.75
C GLU A 178 3.83 29.42 12.72
N TRP A 179 4.56 28.31 12.69
CA TRP A 179 3.97 26.97 12.76
C TRP A 179 3.31 26.70 14.12
N LEU A 180 3.93 27.12 15.22
CA LEU A 180 3.34 27.02 16.56
C LEU A 180 2.07 27.88 16.68
N ASN A 181 2.10 29.11 16.14
CA ASN A 181 0.94 30.01 16.13
C ASN A 181 -0.18 29.53 15.18
N ARG A 182 0.14 29.00 14.00
CA ARG A 182 -0.85 28.40 13.09
C ARG A 182 -1.43 27.12 13.66
N SER A 183 -0.66 26.40 14.45
CA SER A 183 -1.17 25.26 15.22
C SER A 183 -2.15 25.74 16.29
N GLU A 184 -1.96 26.92 16.89
CA GLU A 184 -2.96 27.58 17.73
C GLU A 184 -4.21 28.02 16.95
N GLU A 185 -4.05 28.63 15.76
CA GLU A 185 -5.20 28.93 14.89
C GLU A 185 -5.90 27.65 14.45
N LYS A 186 -5.20 26.54 14.17
CA LYS A 186 -5.79 25.22 13.92
C LYS A 186 -6.38 24.61 15.18
N LEU A 187 -5.88 24.86 16.39
CA LEU A 187 -6.46 24.38 17.66
C LEU A 187 -7.71 25.19 18.04
N GLN A 188 -7.76 26.48 17.70
CA GLN A 188 -8.90 27.37 17.92
C GLN A 188 -9.94 27.29 16.78
N SER A 189 -9.51 27.09 15.53
CA SER A 189 -10.38 26.87 14.35
C SER A 189 -10.81 25.42 14.16
N ASN A 190 -10.08 24.45 14.73
CA ASN A 190 -10.53 23.06 14.94
C ASN A 190 -11.08 22.84 16.35
N ILE A 191 -11.81 23.79 16.92
CA ILE A 191 -12.98 23.37 17.71
C ILE A 191 -14.09 22.97 16.71
N ILE A 192 -13.78 22.01 15.84
CA ILE A 192 -14.80 21.08 15.39
C ILE A 192 -15.06 20.25 16.65
N PRO A 193 -16.27 20.25 17.22
CA PRO A 193 -16.55 19.42 18.38
C PRO A 193 -16.05 18.01 18.07
N GLN A 194 -15.06 17.53 18.83
CA GLN A 194 -14.50 16.21 18.62
C GLN A 194 -15.65 15.21 18.81
N ILE A 195 -16.11 14.61 17.71
CA ILE A 195 -17.20 13.66 17.76
C ILE A 195 -16.66 12.40 18.42
N THR A 196 -17.21 12.04 19.57
CA THR A 196 -16.79 10.88 20.36
C THR A 196 -17.90 9.83 20.40
N TRP A 197 -17.63 8.69 21.01
CA TRP A 197 -18.68 7.70 21.30
C TRP A 197 -19.81 8.25 22.18
N LYS A 198 -19.62 9.38 22.86
CA LYS A 198 -20.64 10.07 23.68
C LYS A 198 -21.48 11.07 22.88
N SER A 199 -21.04 11.48 21.69
CA SER A 199 -21.78 12.41 20.83
C SER A 199 -23.14 11.84 20.39
N THR A 200 -24.04 12.73 20.01
CA THR A 200 -25.39 12.39 19.57
C THR A 200 -25.36 11.51 18.31
N PRO A 201 -26.42 10.71 18.05
CA PRO A 201 -26.51 9.95 16.80
C PRO A 201 -26.40 10.83 15.56
N GLN A 202 -27.01 12.02 15.57
CA GLN A 202 -27.00 12.97 14.46
C GLN A 202 -25.58 13.46 14.13
N GLU A 203 -24.79 13.84 15.13
CA GLU A 203 -23.40 14.25 14.94
C GLU A 203 -22.54 13.12 14.35
N LYS A 204 -22.73 11.89 14.83
CA LYS A 204 -22.02 10.70 14.31
C LYS A 204 -22.40 10.40 12.86
N ILE A 205 -23.69 10.51 12.53
CA ILE A 205 -24.18 10.34 11.15
C ILE A 205 -23.58 11.39 10.23
N ALA A 206 -23.54 12.66 10.67
CA ALA A 206 -22.95 13.75 9.90
C ALA A 206 -21.45 13.50 9.62
N LEU A 207 -20.68 13.13 10.65
CA LEU A 207 -19.26 12.76 10.49
C LEU A 207 -19.10 11.58 9.53
N PHE A 208 -19.87 10.50 9.73
CA PHE A 208 -19.81 9.30 8.90
C PHE A 208 -20.08 9.61 7.42
N ARG A 209 -21.13 10.38 7.13
CA ARG A 209 -21.48 10.81 5.76
C ARG A 209 -20.45 11.77 5.16
N SER A 210 -19.71 12.51 5.98
CA SER A 210 -18.65 13.41 5.50
C SER A 210 -17.38 12.68 5.01
N LEU A 211 -17.19 11.42 5.45
CA LEU A 211 -16.05 10.57 5.08
C LEU A 211 -16.45 9.55 4.01
N PHE A 212 -17.51 8.79 4.27
CA PHE A 212 -17.97 7.72 3.38
C PHE A 212 -18.97 8.22 2.35
N ARG A 213 -18.54 9.18 1.54
CA ARG A 213 -19.37 9.85 0.55
C ARG A 213 -19.27 9.18 -0.83
N GLY A 214 -20.40 8.74 -1.35
CA GLY A 214 -20.55 8.24 -2.72
C GLY A 214 -21.78 8.87 -3.36
N ARG A 215 -22.49 8.09 -4.19
CA ARG A 215 -23.77 8.49 -4.76
C ARG A 215 -24.84 8.70 -3.69
N GLU A 216 -25.53 9.83 -3.77
CA GLU A 216 -26.65 10.19 -2.88
C GLU A 216 -28.00 9.72 -3.45
N ASP A 217 -28.09 9.48 -4.76
CA ASP A 217 -29.32 9.11 -5.46
C ASP A 217 -29.65 7.60 -5.39
N VAL A 218 -28.69 6.78 -4.96
CA VAL A 218 -28.84 5.33 -4.85
C VAL A 218 -27.88 4.74 -3.82
N TYR A 219 -28.40 3.88 -2.95
CA TYR A 219 -27.62 2.99 -2.10
C TYR A 219 -28.16 1.57 -2.18
N ALA A 220 -27.43 0.62 -1.62
CA ALA A 220 -27.85 -0.78 -1.57
C ALA A 220 -27.86 -1.30 -0.13
N LEU A 221 -28.68 -2.32 0.09
CA LEU A 221 -28.72 -3.06 1.33
C LEU A 221 -28.22 -4.49 1.10
N ARG A 222 -27.55 -5.01 2.13
CA ARG A 222 -27.22 -6.43 2.18
C ARG A 222 -28.50 -7.27 2.24
N TYR A 223 -28.54 -8.34 1.48
CA TYR A 223 -29.50 -9.41 1.67
C TYR A 223 -28.79 -10.68 2.15
N GLU A 224 -29.53 -11.50 2.86
CA GLU A 224 -29.11 -12.84 3.26
C GLU A 224 -30.29 -13.77 3.07
N ASN A 225 -30.08 -14.85 2.32
CA ASN A 225 -31.08 -15.88 2.10
C ASN A 225 -30.88 -17.00 3.13
N PRO A 226 -31.74 -17.09 4.16
CA PRO A 226 -31.56 -18.05 5.25
C PRO A 226 -31.67 -19.51 4.78
N LYS A 227 -32.25 -19.79 3.60
CA LYS A 227 -32.42 -21.16 3.10
C LYS A 227 -31.17 -21.77 2.49
N ASN A 228 -30.26 -20.95 1.94
CA ASN A 228 -29.07 -21.43 1.22
C ASN A 228 -27.79 -20.67 1.59
N GLY A 229 -27.83 -19.80 2.59
CA GLY A 229 -26.69 -19.01 3.06
C GLY A 229 -26.19 -17.94 2.08
N LYS A 230 -26.78 -17.81 0.89
CA LYS A 230 -26.33 -16.83 -0.10
C LYS A 230 -26.59 -15.41 0.40
N ASN A 231 -25.58 -14.57 0.31
CA ASN A 231 -25.66 -13.16 0.65
C ASN A 231 -25.16 -12.31 -0.52
N GLY A 232 -25.42 -11.01 -0.45
CA GLY A 232 -25.01 -10.04 -1.47
C GLY A 232 -25.66 -8.69 -1.20
N TYR A 233 -25.55 -7.77 -2.16
CA TYR A 233 -26.14 -6.44 -2.08
C TYR A 233 -27.15 -6.22 -3.19
N THR A 234 -28.17 -5.41 -2.93
CA THR A 234 -29.13 -5.00 -3.96
C THR A 234 -29.52 -3.54 -3.77
N PRO A 235 -29.54 -2.72 -4.84
CA PRO A 235 -30.04 -1.35 -4.76
C PRO A 235 -31.42 -1.27 -4.11
N VAL A 236 -31.60 -0.29 -3.22
CA VAL A 236 -32.90 -0.06 -2.59
C VAL A 236 -33.82 0.63 -3.60
N CYS A 237 -35.02 0.06 -3.78
CA CYS A 237 -36.03 0.58 -4.68
C CYS A 237 -37.31 0.88 -3.90
N GLU A 238 -37.78 2.12 -3.95
CA GLU A 238 -38.98 2.59 -3.25
C GLU A 238 -40.27 1.94 -3.78
N ASN A 239 -40.22 1.43 -5.02
CA ASN A 239 -41.35 0.75 -5.64
C ASN A 239 -41.31 -0.78 -5.46
N LYS A 240 -40.28 -1.33 -4.80
CA LYS A 240 -40.12 -2.77 -4.62
C LYS A 240 -41.35 -3.36 -3.92
N TRP A 241 -41.94 -4.39 -4.52
CA TRP A 241 -43.16 -5.07 -4.06
C TRP A 241 -44.44 -4.23 -3.97
N LYS A 242 -44.48 -3.01 -4.53
CA LYS A 242 -45.74 -2.24 -4.59
C LYS A 242 -46.73 -2.89 -5.57
N PRO A 243 -47.95 -3.26 -5.12
CA PRO A 243 -48.97 -3.85 -5.99
C PRO A 243 -49.25 -2.97 -7.21
N GLY A 244 -49.38 -3.58 -8.39
CA GLY A 244 -49.62 -2.87 -9.65
C GLY A 244 -48.41 -2.11 -10.24
N ILE A 245 -47.30 -1.99 -9.51
CA ILE A 245 -46.09 -1.25 -9.94
C ILE A 245 -44.88 -2.18 -10.08
N CYS A 246 -44.62 -3.02 -9.09
CA CYS A 246 -43.47 -3.93 -9.09
C CYS A 246 -43.92 -5.38 -8.85
N ASP A 247 -43.97 -6.15 -9.93
CA ASP A 247 -44.21 -7.59 -9.89
C ASP A 247 -42.90 -8.33 -10.18
N MET A 248 -42.20 -8.75 -9.11
CA MET A 248 -40.94 -9.48 -9.22
C MET A 248 -41.10 -10.95 -9.64
N GLN A 249 -42.33 -11.48 -9.68
CA GLN A 249 -42.60 -12.81 -10.23
C GLN A 249 -42.67 -12.75 -11.77
N LYS A 250 -43.22 -11.66 -12.32
CA LYS A 250 -43.34 -11.46 -13.77
C LYS A 250 -42.12 -10.78 -14.41
N THR A 251 -41.48 -9.82 -13.73
CA THR A 251 -40.37 -9.03 -14.29
C THR A 251 -39.17 -8.94 -13.35
N LYS A 252 -37.97 -9.27 -13.86
CA LYS A 252 -36.72 -9.10 -13.09
C LYS A 252 -36.40 -7.62 -12.87
N CYS A 253 -35.95 -7.27 -11.66
CA CYS A 253 -35.68 -5.89 -11.24
C CYS A 253 -34.79 -5.07 -12.21
N PRO A 254 -33.71 -5.62 -12.81
CA PRO A 254 -32.90 -4.87 -13.78
C PRO A 254 -33.64 -4.43 -15.06
N LYS A 255 -34.73 -5.12 -15.43
CA LYS A 255 -35.56 -4.82 -16.62
C LYS A 255 -36.86 -4.07 -16.26
N CYS A 256 -37.04 -3.70 -14.99
CA CYS A 256 -38.25 -3.04 -14.51
C CYS A 256 -38.25 -1.55 -14.91
N LYS A 257 -39.26 -1.12 -15.68
CA LYS A 257 -39.44 0.27 -16.10
C LYS A 257 -39.90 1.21 -14.97
N TYR A 258 -40.47 0.66 -13.90
CA TYR A 258 -40.96 1.41 -12.73
C TYR A 258 -39.94 1.49 -11.59
N ARG A 259 -38.67 1.20 -11.87
CA ARG A 259 -37.60 1.23 -10.88
C ARG A 259 -37.37 2.67 -10.40
N ARG A 260 -37.48 2.89 -9.10
CA ARG A 260 -37.24 4.17 -8.43
C ARG A 260 -36.31 3.94 -7.27
N PHE A 261 -35.04 4.32 -7.42
CA PHE A 261 -34.04 4.12 -6.38
C PHE A 261 -34.25 5.07 -5.21
N ALA A 262 -33.98 4.57 -4.01
CA ALA A 262 -34.05 5.37 -2.80
C ALA A 262 -32.72 6.12 -2.60
N PRO A 263 -32.77 7.42 -2.25
CA PRO A 263 -31.57 8.15 -1.88
C PRO A 263 -31.02 7.66 -0.53
N LEU A 264 -29.74 7.91 -0.28
CA LEU A 264 -29.11 7.58 1.00
C LEU A 264 -29.53 8.58 2.09
N THR A 265 -30.38 8.15 3.03
CA THR A 265 -30.89 9.01 4.11
C THR A 265 -30.16 8.80 5.43
N ASP A 266 -30.25 9.78 6.34
CA ASP A 266 -29.74 9.66 7.71
C ASP A 266 -30.37 8.52 8.49
N ASP A 267 -31.66 8.22 8.24
CA ASP A 267 -32.33 7.04 8.81
C ASP A 267 -31.67 5.73 8.36
N ALA A 268 -31.30 5.63 7.08
CA ALA A 268 -30.60 4.45 6.58
C ALA A 268 -29.25 4.30 7.30
N VAL A 269 -28.46 5.38 7.37
CA VAL A 269 -27.16 5.38 8.08
C VAL A 269 -27.35 5.06 9.56
N PHE A 270 -28.36 5.61 10.22
CA PHE A 270 -28.69 5.28 11.61
C PHE A 270 -28.98 3.78 11.78
N ARG A 271 -29.80 3.18 10.90
CA ARG A 271 -30.12 1.75 10.95
C ARG A 271 -28.86 0.90 10.80
N HIS A 272 -28.00 1.24 9.84
CA HIS A 272 -26.69 0.62 9.65
C HIS A 272 -25.84 0.68 10.93
N LEU A 273 -25.60 1.88 11.48
CA LEU A 273 -24.78 2.06 12.68
C LEU A 273 -25.41 1.44 13.93
N SER A 274 -26.73 1.30 13.98
CA SER A 274 -27.44 0.63 15.09
C SER A 274 -27.36 -0.89 15.02
N GLY A 275 -27.21 -1.45 13.81
CA GLY A 275 -27.08 -2.88 13.53
C GLY A 275 -28.13 -3.75 14.23
N LYS A 276 -29.40 -3.36 14.16
CA LYS A 276 -30.48 -4.06 14.88
C LYS A 276 -30.95 -5.34 14.18
N ASP A 277 -30.71 -5.50 12.88
CA ASP A 277 -31.10 -6.71 12.17
C ASP A 277 -30.13 -7.86 12.46
N ALA A 278 -30.64 -8.95 13.06
CA ALA A 278 -29.85 -10.13 13.39
C ALA A 278 -29.23 -10.82 12.16
N LEU A 279 -29.86 -10.69 10.99
CA LEU A 279 -29.33 -11.17 9.71
C LEU A 279 -28.46 -10.13 8.99
N CYS A 280 -28.13 -9.00 9.65
CA CYS A 280 -27.31 -7.93 9.10
C CYS A 280 -27.79 -7.46 7.71
N ARG A 281 -29.11 -7.35 7.52
CA ARG A 281 -29.72 -6.80 6.28
C ARG A 281 -29.81 -5.27 6.28
N ASP A 282 -29.45 -4.66 7.41
CA ASP A 282 -29.28 -3.23 7.60
C ASP A 282 -27.88 -2.72 7.20
N VAL A 283 -26.99 -3.61 6.74
CA VAL A 283 -25.68 -3.22 6.21
C VAL A 283 -25.88 -2.44 4.90
N ILE A 284 -25.38 -1.22 4.86
CA ILE A 284 -25.40 -0.36 3.68
C ILE A 284 -24.15 -0.63 2.85
N GLY A 285 -24.34 -0.67 1.54
CA GLY A 285 -23.28 -0.46 0.58
C GLY A 285 -23.57 0.79 -0.26
N ILE A 286 -22.52 1.52 -0.61
CA ILE A 286 -22.60 2.72 -1.44
C ILE A 286 -21.83 2.51 -2.75
N TYR A 287 -22.10 3.38 -3.72
CA TYR A 287 -21.38 3.47 -4.98
C TYR A 287 -20.44 4.68 -4.92
N PRO A 288 -19.10 4.50 -4.82
CA PRO A 288 -18.16 5.60 -4.58
C PRO A 288 -17.98 6.56 -5.76
N MET A 289 -18.22 6.08 -6.98
CA MET A 289 -18.11 6.88 -8.20
C MET A 289 -19.41 7.66 -8.43
N GLN A 290 -19.29 8.98 -8.48
CA GLN A 290 -20.38 9.90 -8.76
C GLN A 290 -20.76 9.90 -10.25
N PRO A 291 -21.93 10.45 -10.63
CA PRO A 291 -22.36 10.50 -12.03
C PRO A 291 -21.41 11.26 -12.97
N ASP A 292 -20.63 12.20 -12.43
CA ASP A 292 -19.60 12.98 -13.13
C ASP A 292 -18.21 12.30 -13.12
N GLU A 293 -18.16 11.01 -12.76
CA GLU A 293 -16.95 10.18 -12.71
C GLU A 293 -15.91 10.62 -11.65
N THR A 294 -16.34 11.43 -10.67
CA THR A 294 -15.51 11.82 -9.51
C THR A 294 -15.74 10.91 -8.29
N THR A 295 -14.87 11.00 -7.28
CA THR A 295 -14.99 10.27 -6.01
C THR A 295 -14.40 11.05 -4.84
N CYS A 296 -14.87 10.76 -3.62
CA CYS A 296 -14.44 11.43 -2.38
C CYS A 296 -13.44 10.61 -1.56
N PHE A 297 -13.13 9.38 -1.97
CA PHE A 297 -12.13 8.55 -1.33
C PHE A 297 -11.57 7.51 -2.31
N LEU A 298 -10.41 6.98 -1.97
CA LEU A 298 -9.87 5.73 -2.48
C LEU A 298 -9.92 4.70 -1.35
N ALA A 299 -10.46 3.52 -1.60
CA ALA A 299 -10.28 2.37 -0.71
C ALA A 299 -9.60 1.23 -1.48
N ILE A 300 -8.57 0.62 -0.90
CA ILE A 300 -7.89 -0.56 -1.45
C ILE A 300 -8.26 -1.75 -0.56
N ASP A 301 -8.83 -2.78 -1.18
CA ASP A 301 -9.30 -3.98 -0.50
C ASP A 301 -8.23 -5.08 -0.51
N PHE A 302 -7.96 -5.61 0.69
CA PHE A 302 -6.99 -6.68 0.94
C PHE A 302 -7.70 -7.84 1.62
N ASP A 303 -7.86 -8.94 0.89
CA ASP A 303 -8.50 -10.17 1.35
C ASP A 303 -7.51 -11.34 1.35
N ASP A 304 -7.77 -12.32 2.22
CA ASP A 304 -7.06 -13.60 2.36
C ASP A 304 -5.59 -13.47 2.79
N GLY A 305 -5.02 -14.57 3.30
CA GLY A 305 -3.58 -14.67 3.58
C GLY A 305 -3.08 -13.62 4.60
N ASP A 306 -1.98 -12.95 4.24
CA ASP A 306 -1.25 -12.00 5.09
C ASP A 306 -1.71 -10.54 4.90
N TRP A 307 -3.02 -10.29 4.78
CA TRP A 307 -3.59 -8.96 4.50
C TRP A 307 -3.08 -7.83 5.42
N GLN A 308 -2.75 -8.16 6.69
CA GLN A 308 -2.16 -7.21 7.64
C GLN A 308 -0.78 -6.74 7.20
N LYS A 309 0.06 -7.66 6.71
CA LYS A 309 1.40 -7.32 6.20
C LYS A 309 1.28 -6.51 4.90
N ASP A 310 0.31 -6.84 4.05
CA ASP A 310 0.04 -6.09 2.81
C ASP A 310 -0.38 -4.65 3.13
N ILE A 311 -1.35 -4.45 4.03
CA ILE A 311 -1.76 -3.13 4.50
C ILE A 311 -0.60 -2.37 5.17
N SER A 312 0.25 -3.07 5.94
CA SER A 312 1.40 -2.44 6.60
C SER A 312 2.41 -1.90 5.58
N ALA A 313 2.73 -2.69 4.55
CA ALA A 313 3.63 -2.26 3.49
C ALA A 313 3.09 -1.01 2.76
N VAL A 314 1.79 -0.97 2.45
CA VAL A 314 1.18 0.21 1.83
C VAL A 314 1.13 1.41 2.79
N ARG A 315 0.88 1.19 4.09
CA ARG A 315 0.94 2.24 5.12
C ARG A 315 2.33 2.87 5.23
N ASP A 316 3.40 2.07 5.14
CA ASP A 316 4.76 2.59 5.20
C ASP A 316 5.11 3.44 3.97
N VAL A 317 4.63 3.06 2.79
CA VAL A 317 4.70 3.91 1.59
C VAL A 317 3.92 5.21 1.79
N CYS A 318 2.68 5.13 2.29
CA CYS A 318 1.88 6.32 2.58
C CYS A 318 2.59 7.26 3.56
N ARG A 319 3.13 6.72 4.67
CA ARG A 319 3.86 7.48 5.70
C ARG A 319 5.09 8.17 5.12
N SER A 320 5.88 7.45 4.30
CA SER A 320 7.10 7.98 3.69
C SER A 320 6.82 9.10 2.68
N ASN A 321 5.62 9.14 2.11
CA ASN A 321 5.18 10.14 1.13
C ASN A 321 4.18 11.16 1.71
N ASN A 322 4.01 11.22 3.04
CA ASN A 322 3.06 12.11 3.72
C ASN A 322 1.61 11.98 3.23
N ILE A 323 1.19 10.78 2.84
CA ILE A 323 -0.18 10.47 2.39
C ILE A 323 -1.00 10.00 3.61
N PRO A 324 -2.04 10.75 4.03
CA PRO A 324 -2.92 10.31 5.10
C PRO A 324 -3.70 9.07 4.68
N CYS A 325 -3.60 8.00 5.47
CA CYS A 325 -4.37 6.78 5.25
C CYS A 325 -4.86 6.18 6.57
N VAL A 326 -5.97 5.45 6.51
CA VAL A 326 -6.52 4.71 7.66
C VAL A 326 -6.84 3.29 7.26
N ALA A 327 -6.64 2.31 8.15
CA ALA A 327 -7.05 0.94 7.88
C ALA A 327 -8.29 0.56 8.68
N GLU A 328 -9.18 -0.15 8.01
CA GLU A 328 -10.36 -0.79 8.57
C GLU A 328 -10.18 -2.30 8.47
N ARG A 329 -10.39 -3.02 9.57
CA ARG A 329 -10.54 -4.48 9.51
C ARG A 329 -11.93 -4.79 8.97
N SER A 330 -12.00 -5.67 7.98
CA SER A 330 -13.23 -6.01 7.29
C SER A 330 -14.30 -6.60 8.22
N ARG A 331 -15.52 -6.75 7.72
CA ARG A 331 -16.62 -7.37 8.47
C ARG A 331 -16.38 -8.85 8.80
N SER A 332 -15.69 -9.60 7.94
CA SER A 332 -15.33 -11.00 8.21
C SER A 332 -14.20 -11.11 9.24
N GLY A 333 -13.28 -10.14 9.24
CA GLY A 333 -12.04 -10.18 10.02
C GLY A 333 -10.87 -10.83 9.27
N GLU A 334 -11.15 -11.41 8.10
CA GLU A 334 -10.18 -12.12 7.24
C GLU A 334 -9.56 -11.22 6.15
N GLY A 335 -9.67 -9.91 6.33
CA GLY A 335 -9.23 -8.90 5.37
C GLY A 335 -9.38 -7.50 5.95
N GLY A 336 -9.09 -6.49 5.14
CA GLY A 336 -9.24 -5.10 5.51
C GLY A 336 -9.16 -4.15 4.33
N HIS A 337 -9.57 -2.91 4.57
CA HIS A 337 -9.52 -1.85 3.60
C HIS A 337 -8.55 -0.76 4.07
N LEU A 338 -7.68 -0.29 3.17
CA LEU A 338 -6.92 0.93 3.37
C LEU A 338 -7.63 2.09 2.68
N TRP A 339 -7.96 3.14 3.43
CA TRP A 339 -8.72 4.30 2.97
C TRP A 339 -7.83 5.54 2.88
N VAL A 340 -8.00 6.31 1.81
CA VAL A 340 -7.48 7.68 1.63
C VAL A 340 -8.68 8.57 1.30
N PHE A 341 -8.88 9.65 2.05
CA PHE A 341 -10.04 10.55 1.87
C PHE A 341 -9.63 11.86 1.19
N PHE A 342 -10.53 12.42 0.39
CA PHE A 342 -10.32 13.68 -0.32
C PHE A 342 -11.24 14.77 0.23
N ASP A 343 -10.74 16.01 0.30
CA ASP A 343 -11.52 17.16 0.81
C ASP A 343 -12.64 17.57 -0.15
N THR A 344 -12.38 17.40 -1.44
CA THR A 344 -13.21 17.68 -2.59
C THR A 344 -13.24 16.45 -3.50
N PRO A 345 -14.33 16.24 -4.28
CA PRO A 345 -14.34 15.14 -5.23
C PRO A 345 -13.28 15.30 -6.32
N ILE A 346 -12.49 14.25 -6.55
CA ILE A 346 -11.48 14.21 -7.62
C ILE A 346 -11.85 13.16 -8.68
N PRO A 347 -11.30 13.21 -9.91
CA PRO A 347 -11.55 12.18 -10.91
C PRO A 347 -11.22 10.77 -10.40
N ALA A 348 -12.11 9.79 -10.60
CA ALA A 348 -11.89 8.42 -10.14
C ALA A 348 -10.62 7.79 -10.74
N ALA A 349 -10.31 8.12 -12.00
CA ALA A 349 -9.07 7.72 -12.66
C ALA A 349 -7.82 8.21 -11.92
N LYS A 350 -7.86 9.44 -11.37
CA LYS A 350 -6.76 10.03 -10.59
C LYS A 350 -6.60 9.29 -9.26
N ALA A 351 -7.69 9.05 -8.53
CA ALA A 351 -7.68 8.25 -7.31
C ALA A 351 -7.11 6.83 -7.53
N ARG A 352 -7.50 6.16 -8.63
CA ARG A 352 -6.98 4.83 -8.97
C ARG A 352 -5.51 4.84 -9.38
N LYS A 353 -5.04 5.91 -10.02
CA LYS A 353 -3.62 6.11 -10.35
C LYS A 353 -2.78 6.25 -9.08
N LEU A 354 -3.25 7.02 -8.09
CA LEU A 354 -2.64 7.09 -6.76
C LEU A 354 -2.55 5.68 -6.12
N GLY A 355 -3.66 4.94 -6.09
CA GLY A 355 -3.68 3.58 -5.54
C GLY A 355 -2.75 2.61 -6.28
N SER A 356 -2.65 2.72 -7.60
CA SER A 356 -1.73 1.90 -8.40
C SER A 356 -0.26 2.22 -8.08
N GLY A 357 0.09 3.50 -7.91
CA GLY A 357 1.42 3.92 -7.47
C GLY A 357 1.77 3.40 -6.08
N LEU A 358 0.85 3.53 -5.12
CA LEU A 358 1.00 3.01 -3.76
C LEU A 358 1.26 1.50 -3.74
N LEU A 359 0.47 0.72 -4.49
CA LEU A 359 0.66 -0.73 -4.61
C LEU A 359 1.99 -1.08 -5.27
N THR A 360 2.34 -0.39 -6.36
CA THR A 360 3.61 -0.62 -7.08
C THR A 360 4.82 -0.39 -6.18
N GLU A 361 4.81 0.68 -5.40
CA GLU A 361 5.91 0.98 -4.47
C GLU A 361 5.95 -0.01 -3.30
N ALA A 362 4.79 -0.35 -2.72
CA ALA A 362 4.70 -1.31 -1.63
C ALA A 362 5.23 -2.69 -2.04
N MET A 363 4.96 -3.11 -3.29
CA MET A 363 5.46 -4.37 -3.86
C MET A 363 6.99 -4.47 -3.89
N LYS A 364 7.73 -3.36 -3.87
CA LYS A 364 9.21 -3.38 -3.76
C LYS A 364 9.69 -3.88 -2.40
N SER A 365 8.93 -3.59 -1.35
CA SER A 365 9.21 -4.06 0.02
C SER A 365 8.53 -5.40 0.34
N ARG A 366 7.51 -5.77 -0.45
CA ARG A 366 6.68 -6.96 -0.23
C ARG A 366 6.15 -7.55 -1.53
N HIS A 367 6.87 -8.51 -2.12
CA HIS A 367 6.52 -9.12 -3.41
C HIS A 367 5.24 -9.99 -3.38
N GLU A 368 4.81 -10.41 -2.20
CA GLU A 368 3.63 -11.27 -2.00
C GLU A 368 2.31 -10.52 -2.20
N ILE A 369 2.32 -9.18 -2.21
CA ILE A 369 1.14 -8.39 -2.60
C ILE A 369 0.72 -8.84 -4.01
N LYS A 370 -0.54 -9.24 -4.15
CA LYS A 370 -1.04 -9.83 -5.38
C LYS A 370 -1.36 -8.76 -6.42
N PHE A 371 -1.21 -9.12 -7.70
CA PHE A 371 -1.57 -8.22 -8.80
C PHE A 371 -3.09 -7.96 -8.90
N ASP A 372 -3.94 -8.78 -8.30
CA ASP A 372 -5.39 -8.53 -8.26
C ASP A 372 -5.75 -7.33 -7.35
N SER A 373 -4.86 -6.92 -6.43
CA SER A 373 -5.04 -5.69 -5.64
C SER A 373 -5.16 -4.43 -6.53
N TYR A 374 -4.57 -4.41 -7.72
CA TYR A 374 -4.75 -3.31 -8.70
C TYR A 374 -6.19 -3.21 -9.24
N ASP A 375 -6.98 -4.28 -9.12
CA ASP A 375 -8.38 -4.36 -9.57
C ASP A 375 -9.37 -4.28 -8.39
N ARG A 376 -8.88 -4.39 -7.15
CA ARG A 376 -9.66 -4.32 -5.89
C ARG A 376 -9.59 -2.95 -5.23
N MET A 377 -9.65 -1.89 -6.03
CA MET A 377 -9.75 -0.52 -5.55
C MET A 377 -11.20 -0.03 -5.65
N PHE A 378 -11.60 0.93 -4.82
CA PHE A 378 -12.90 1.57 -4.87
C PHE A 378 -12.71 3.09 -4.99
N PRO A 379 -13.18 3.71 -6.10
CA PRO A 379 -13.77 3.08 -7.29
C PRO A 379 -12.84 2.09 -8.02
N ASN A 380 -13.39 1.05 -8.64
CA ASN A 380 -12.61 0.04 -9.39
C ASN A 380 -12.52 0.29 -10.90
N GLN A 381 -13.16 1.36 -11.38
CA GLN A 381 -13.12 1.78 -12.78
C GLN A 381 -12.76 3.26 -12.89
N ASP A 382 -12.21 3.65 -14.03
CA ASP A 382 -11.86 5.04 -14.34
C ASP A 382 -13.07 5.84 -14.84
N THR A 383 -14.00 5.18 -15.52
CA THR A 383 -15.18 5.79 -16.16
C THR A 383 -16.44 4.99 -15.86
N MET A 384 -17.61 5.64 -15.89
CA MET A 384 -18.89 5.01 -15.57
C MET A 384 -19.40 4.20 -16.78
N PRO A 385 -19.65 2.88 -16.66
CA PRO A 385 -20.30 2.13 -17.73
C PRO A 385 -21.72 2.63 -17.98
N VAL A 386 -22.15 2.60 -19.24
CA VAL A 386 -23.49 3.07 -19.65
C VAL A 386 -24.59 2.36 -18.84
N GLY A 387 -25.40 3.15 -18.14
CA GLY A 387 -26.54 2.65 -17.34
C GLY A 387 -26.17 1.99 -16.01
N GLY A 388 -24.90 2.02 -15.61
CA GLY A 388 -24.40 1.52 -14.32
C GLY A 388 -24.41 2.57 -13.19
N PHE A 389 -24.13 2.10 -11.96
CA PHE A 389 -23.90 2.97 -10.80
C PHE A 389 -22.44 2.97 -10.35
N GLY A 390 -21.60 2.15 -10.99
CA GLY A 390 -20.27 1.82 -10.55
C GLY A 390 -20.26 0.61 -9.62
N ASN A 391 -19.15 0.38 -8.92
CA ASN A 391 -19.00 -0.75 -8.02
C ASN A 391 -19.34 -0.36 -6.60
N LEU A 392 -19.84 -1.34 -5.86
CA LEU A 392 -20.34 -1.15 -4.52
C LEU A 392 -19.26 -1.50 -3.50
N ILE A 393 -19.11 -0.64 -2.49
CA ILE A 393 -18.34 -0.93 -1.28
C ILE A 393 -19.30 -0.97 -0.08
N ALA A 394 -19.14 -1.96 0.79
CA ALA A 394 -19.89 -2.03 2.05
C ALA A 394 -19.32 -1.02 3.04
N LEU A 395 -20.19 -0.32 3.78
CA LEU A 395 -19.76 0.68 4.75
C LEU A 395 -19.35 0.07 6.09
N PRO A 396 -18.37 0.68 6.79
CA PRO A 396 -17.83 0.16 8.04
C PRO A 396 -18.70 0.52 9.26
N LEU A 397 -18.36 0.00 10.43
CA LEU A 397 -18.97 0.33 11.74
C LEU A 397 -20.41 -0.16 11.94
N GLN A 398 -20.87 -1.16 11.18
CA GLN A 398 -22.15 -1.82 11.48
C GLN A 398 -22.09 -2.52 12.86
N LYS A 399 -23.06 -2.24 13.75
CA LYS A 399 -22.96 -2.59 15.18
C LYS A 399 -22.71 -4.06 15.50
N GLN A 400 -23.28 -5.00 14.73
CA GLN A 400 -23.10 -6.43 14.99
C GLN A 400 -21.69 -6.90 14.64
N ALA A 401 -21.11 -6.36 13.56
CA ALA A 401 -19.71 -6.60 13.24
C ALA A 401 -18.78 -5.99 14.30
N VAL A 402 -19.06 -4.74 14.71
CA VAL A 402 -18.28 -4.03 15.75
C VAL A 402 -18.27 -4.80 17.08
N LYS A 403 -19.39 -5.41 17.49
CA LYS A 403 -19.46 -6.25 18.69
C LYS A 403 -18.52 -7.47 18.65
N ARG A 404 -18.14 -7.92 17.45
CA ARG A 404 -17.19 -9.02 17.24
C ARG A 404 -15.76 -8.52 17.04
N GLY A 405 -15.52 -7.21 17.19
CA GLY A 405 -14.24 -6.57 16.89
C GLY A 405 -14.00 -6.33 15.41
N ASN A 406 -14.96 -6.56 14.52
CA ASN A 406 -14.80 -6.42 13.07
C ASN A 406 -15.50 -5.17 12.53
N SER A 407 -15.20 -4.80 11.29
CA SER A 407 -15.70 -3.56 10.69
C SER A 407 -15.37 -2.33 11.53
N VAL A 408 -14.13 -2.26 12.00
CA VAL A 408 -13.59 -1.20 12.87
C VAL A 408 -12.25 -0.72 12.33
N PHE A 409 -11.95 0.55 12.58
CA PHE A 409 -10.65 1.14 12.31
C PHE A 409 -9.62 0.69 13.33
N VAL A 410 -8.41 0.44 12.84
CA VAL A 410 -7.31 -0.14 13.61
C VAL A 410 -6.02 0.67 13.46
N ASP A 411 -5.19 0.62 14.50
CA ASP A 411 -3.87 1.25 14.50
C ASP A 411 -2.83 0.45 13.70
N GLU A 412 -1.56 0.83 13.84
CA GLU A 412 -0.40 0.18 13.19
C GLU A 412 -0.14 -1.24 13.68
N TYR A 413 -0.67 -1.61 14.85
CA TYR A 413 -0.62 -2.96 15.41
C TYR A 413 -1.90 -3.76 15.15
N PHE A 414 -2.79 -3.24 14.29
CA PHE A 414 -4.11 -3.81 13.99
C PHE A 414 -5.02 -3.94 15.21
N MET A 415 -4.76 -3.13 16.24
CA MET A 415 -5.60 -3.03 17.43
C MET A 415 -6.70 -1.99 17.17
N SER A 416 -7.94 -2.31 17.59
CA SER A 416 -9.07 -1.42 17.42
C SER A 416 -8.88 -0.16 18.26
N TYR A 417 -9.11 1.01 17.66
CA TYR A 417 -9.20 2.25 18.45
C TYR A 417 -10.34 2.14 19.46
N HIS A 418 -10.08 2.56 20.70
CA HIS A 418 -11.07 2.53 21.78
C HIS A 418 -12.30 3.39 21.45
N ASP A 419 -12.08 4.60 20.92
CA ASP A 419 -13.13 5.46 20.42
C ASP A 419 -12.98 5.65 18.90
N GLN A 420 -13.75 4.83 18.16
CA GLN A 420 -13.82 4.88 16.70
C GLN A 420 -14.24 6.26 16.18
N TRP A 421 -15.13 6.96 16.88
CA TRP A 421 -15.65 8.25 16.46
C TRP A 421 -14.61 9.35 16.67
N ALA A 422 -13.94 9.33 17.82
CA ALA A 422 -12.87 10.29 18.09
C ALA A 422 -11.72 10.12 17.07
N PHE A 423 -11.38 8.88 16.72
CA PHE A 423 -10.42 8.60 15.65
C PHE A 423 -10.89 9.16 14.30
N LEU A 424 -12.10 8.83 13.86
CA LEU A 424 -12.65 9.30 12.59
C LEU A 424 -12.74 10.82 12.50
N SER A 425 -13.03 11.50 13.62
CA SER A 425 -13.10 12.97 13.67
C SER A 425 -11.76 13.65 13.37
N GLY A 426 -10.64 12.95 13.58
CA GLY A 426 -9.29 13.44 13.32
C GLY A 426 -8.70 12.98 11.98
N VAL A 427 -9.47 12.29 11.13
CA VAL A 427 -8.99 11.80 9.84
C VAL A 427 -8.71 12.98 8.91
N GLN A 428 -7.46 13.06 8.46
CA GLN A 428 -7.04 14.05 7.49
C GLN A 428 -7.49 13.66 6.08
N LYS A 429 -7.83 14.68 5.29
CA LYS A 429 -8.20 14.54 3.89
C LYS A 429 -7.13 15.20 3.03
N MET A 430 -6.88 14.64 1.86
CA MET A 430 -5.98 15.22 0.87
C MET A 430 -6.75 16.18 -0.05
N CYS A 431 -6.09 17.27 -0.44
CA CYS A 431 -6.58 18.09 -1.54
C CYS A 431 -6.10 17.52 -2.89
N GLU A 432 -6.73 17.93 -4.00
CA GLU A 432 -6.38 17.41 -5.33
C GLU A 432 -4.91 17.68 -5.71
N ALA A 433 -4.34 18.82 -5.31
CA ALA A 433 -2.93 19.16 -5.58
C ALA A 433 -1.93 18.24 -4.84
N ASP A 434 -2.25 17.84 -3.60
CA ASP A 434 -1.44 16.87 -2.85
C ASP A 434 -1.48 15.49 -3.53
N VAL A 435 -2.64 15.12 -4.09
CA VAL A 435 -2.80 13.87 -4.86
C VAL A 435 -1.96 13.91 -6.13
N ASP A 436 -1.95 15.02 -6.87
CA ASP A 436 -1.14 15.17 -8.07
C ASP A 436 0.37 15.07 -7.75
N THR A 437 0.82 15.74 -6.68
CA THR A 437 2.20 15.66 -6.19
C THR A 437 2.58 14.23 -5.81
N ALA A 438 1.71 13.52 -5.09
CA ALA A 438 1.93 12.12 -4.72
C ALA A 438 2.01 11.21 -5.96
N ILE A 439 1.16 11.43 -6.96
CA ILE A 439 1.18 10.67 -8.22
C ILE A 439 2.48 10.92 -8.99
N GLU A 440 2.97 12.15 -9.05
CA GLU A 440 4.23 12.47 -9.72
C GLU A 440 5.42 11.73 -9.09
N VAL A 441 5.46 11.65 -7.75
CA VAL A 441 6.49 10.92 -7.01
C VAL A 441 6.35 9.40 -7.20
N LEU A 442 5.15 8.85 -6.99
CA LEU A 442 4.93 7.39 -6.97
C LEU A 442 4.90 6.77 -8.37
N CYS A 443 4.46 7.53 -9.39
CA CYS A 443 4.22 7.01 -10.73
C CYS A 443 5.19 7.58 -11.78
N HIS A 444 6.33 8.15 -11.37
CA HIS A 444 7.31 8.82 -12.24
C HIS A 444 7.68 7.99 -13.49
N GLN A 445 7.79 6.66 -13.37
CA GLN A 445 8.06 5.76 -14.50
C GLN A 445 6.77 5.14 -15.07
N SER A 446 5.98 4.51 -14.21
CA SER A 446 4.78 3.76 -14.56
C SER A 446 3.96 3.52 -13.31
N GLU A 447 2.65 3.75 -13.37
CA GLU A 447 1.73 3.45 -12.27
C GLU A 447 1.60 1.94 -11.99
N LEU A 448 2.01 1.09 -12.93
CA LEU A 448 1.99 -0.37 -12.80
C LEU A 448 3.40 -0.95 -12.63
N GLY A 449 4.43 -0.11 -12.52
CA GLY A 449 5.83 -0.54 -12.59
C GLY A 449 6.19 -1.16 -13.95
N GLU A 450 7.35 -1.79 -13.98
CA GLU A 450 7.84 -2.54 -15.14
C GLU A 450 7.12 -3.90 -15.23
N LEU A 451 6.75 -4.26 -16.46
CA LEU A 451 6.06 -5.50 -16.83
C LEU A 451 6.68 -6.01 -18.13
N TYR A 452 6.57 -7.31 -18.39
CA TYR A 452 7.06 -7.94 -19.62
C TYR A 452 6.52 -7.26 -20.88
N GLN A 453 7.40 -7.03 -21.85
CA GLN A 453 7.08 -6.50 -23.18
C GLN A 453 7.69 -7.39 -24.25
N GLU A 454 6.90 -7.74 -25.27
CA GLU A 454 7.29 -8.69 -26.32
C GLU A 454 8.36 -8.12 -27.29
N ASN A 455 8.65 -6.81 -27.26
CA ASN A 455 9.71 -6.14 -28.05
C ASN A 455 10.06 -4.75 -27.47
N PRO A 456 10.89 -4.65 -26.42
CA PRO A 456 11.20 -3.37 -25.77
C PRO A 456 11.86 -2.35 -26.71
N GLU A 457 12.67 -2.80 -27.67
CA GLU A 457 13.38 -1.94 -28.64
C GLU A 457 12.46 -1.22 -29.64
N LYS A 458 11.25 -1.74 -29.88
CA LYS A 458 10.27 -1.11 -30.81
C LYS A 458 9.34 -0.13 -30.11
N THR A 459 9.23 -0.20 -28.78
CA THR A 459 8.26 0.56 -27.98
C THR A 459 8.90 1.65 -27.13
N ALA A 460 10.18 1.52 -26.77
CA ALA A 460 10.88 2.51 -25.98
C ALA A 460 11.53 3.58 -26.87
N GLU A 461 11.21 4.84 -26.63
CA GLU A 461 12.06 5.96 -27.04
C GLU A 461 13.35 5.88 -26.20
N PRO A 462 14.53 5.56 -26.79
CA PRO A 462 15.73 5.26 -26.01
C PRO A 462 16.18 6.40 -25.08
N TRP A 463 15.87 7.65 -25.44
CA TRP A 463 16.16 8.86 -24.66
C TRP A 463 15.23 9.08 -23.46
N LYS A 464 14.18 8.27 -23.29
CA LYS A 464 13.30 8.27 -22.10
C LYS A 464 13.68 7.21 -21.07
N LEU A 465 14.60 6.30 -21.41
CA LEU A 465 15.13 5.29 -20.48
C LEU A 465 16.19 5.97 -19.61
N ILE A 466 15.82 6.35 -18.39
CA ILE A 466 16.78 6.76 -17.37
C ILE A 466 17.36 5.46 -16.78
N PRO A 467 18.67 5.20 -16.88
CA PRO A 467 19.29 4.07 -16.22
C PRO A 467 19.05 4.20 -14.72
N GLN A 468 18.41 3.19 -14.12
CA GLN A 468 18.38 3.07 -12.69
C GLN A 468 19.62 2.30 -12.25
N ASP A 469 20.53 2.98 -11.57
CA ASP A 469 21.54 2.33 -10.75
C ASP A 469 20.87 1.78 -9.47
N GLU A 470 19.99 0.79 -9.64
CA GLU A 470 19.46 0.02 -8.51
C GLU A 470 20.49 -1.06 -8.17
N THR A 471 21.32 -0.80 -7.17
CA THR A 471 22.23 -1.81 -6.63
C THR A 471 21.45 -2.81 -5.77
N TYR A 472 21.47 -4.08 -6.13
CA TYR A 472 20.92 -5.16 -5.32
C TYR A 472 22.00 -5.89 -4.54
N SER A 473 21.67 -6.30 -3.31
CA SER A 473 22.46 -7.26 -2.55
C SER A 473 22.09 -8.67 -3.02
N LEU A 474 22.74 -9.15 -4.08
CA LEU A 474 22.56 -10.49 -4.63
C LEU A 474 23.68 -11.45 -4.21
N PRO A 475 23.42 -12.77 -4.18
CA PRO A 475 24.48 -13.75 -4.04
C PRO A 475 25.34 -13.80 -5.32
N ASP A 476 26.61 -14.20 -5.20
CA ASP A 476 27.51 -14.41 -6.35
C ASP A 476 26.96 -15.44 -7.33
N THR A 477 26.23 -16.44 -6.82
CA THR A 477 25.63 -17.49 -7.62
C THR A 477 24.26 -17.88 -7.07
N LEU A 478 23.26 -17.92 -7.94
CA LEU A 478 21.92 -18.41 -7.65
C LEU A 478 21.69 -19.75 -8.37
N ARG A 479 21.26 -20.76 -7.64
CA ARG A 479 20.85 -22.05 -8.21
C ARG A 479 19.34 -22.07 -8.42
N ILE A 480 18.91 -22.26 -9.66
CA ILE A 480 17.50 -22.43 -10.02
C ILE A 480 17.25 -23.87 -10.48
N VAL A 481 16.04 -24.37 -10.26
CA VAL A 481 15.63 -25.71 -10.74
C VAL A 481 14.73 -25.55 -11.96
N LEU A 482 15.09 -26.21 -13.06
CA LEU A 482 14.29 -26.27 -14.28
C LEU A 482 13.50 -27.57 -14.31
N ALA A 483 12.18 -27.50 -14.20
CA ALA A 483 11.27 -28.65 -14.27
C ALA A 483 10.09 -28.32 -15.20
N ASN A 484 8.84 -28.46 -14.74
CA ASN A 484 7.66 -27.95 -15.47
C ASN A 484 7.62 -26.41 -15.52
N MET A 485 8.23 -25.75 -14.52
CA MET A 485 8.45 -24.31 -14.40
C MET A 485 9.92 -24.06 -14.03
N LEU A 486 10.33 -22.80 -14.02
CA LEU A 486 11.58 -22.36 -13.37
C LEU A 486 11.29 -22.14 -11.90
N TYR A 487 12.00 -22.81 -11.00
CA TYR A 487 11.86 -22.67 -9.56
C TYR A 487 13.03 -21.85 -9.02
N ILE A 488 12.73 -20.68 -8.46
CA ILE A 488 13.69 -19.72 -7.92
C ILE A 488 13.56 -19.72 -6.39
N PRO A 489 14.63 -20.05 -5.63
CA PRO A 489 14.61 -19.99 -4.16
C PRO A 489 14.37 -18.57 -3.65
N LYS A 490 13.36 -18.38 -2.79
CA LYS A 490 13.04 -17.06 -2.23
C LYS A 490 14.00 -16.62 -1.13
N SER A 491 14.56 -17.56 -0.37
CA SER A 491 15.49 -17.27 0.74
C SER A 491 16.75 -16.53 0.31
N ASP A 492 17.12 -16.69 -0.95
CA ASP A 492 18.41 -16.23 -1.48
C ASP A 492 18.29 -14.87 -2.17
N LEU A 493 17.07 -14.32 -2.26
CA LEU A 493 16.77 -13.09 -2.97
C LEU A 493 16.03 -12.08 -2.09
N PRO A 494 16.38 -10.78 -2.17
CA PRO A 494 15.65 -9.74 -1.48
C PRO A 494 14.28 -9.48 -2.13
N GLN A 495 13.36 -8.87 -1.36
CA GLN A 495 11.96 -8.61 -1.74
C GLN A 495 11.80 -7.84 -3.05
N ASN A 496 12.63 -6.83 -3.28
CA ASN A 496 12.61 -6.03 -4.51
C ASN A 496 13.01 -6.84 -5.75
N VAL A 497 14.01 -7.73 -5.61
CA VAL A 497 14.43 -8.64 -6.68
C VAL A 497 13.35 -9.68 -6.93
N LEU A 498 12.75 -10.27 -5.89
CA LEU A 498 11.61 -11.19 -6.05
C LEU A 498 10.44 -10.53 -6.79
N ASN A 499 10.12 -9.27 -6.47
CA ASN A 499 9.11 -8.49 -7.19
C ASN A 499 9.49 -8.29 -8.66
N LYS A 500 10.73 -7.91 -8.99
CA LYS A 500 11.18 -7.78 -10.39
C LYS A 500 11.16 -9.13 -11.13
N THR A 501 11.65 -10.20 -10.51
CA THR A 501 11.60 -11.56 -11.04
C THR A 501 10.17 -12.00 -11.34
N LYS A 502 9.22 -11.73 -10.43
CA LYS A 502 7.79 -12.03 -10.62
C LYS A 502 7.21 -11.27 -11.82
N ARG A 503 7.60 -10.01 -12.00
CA ARG A 503 7.15 -9.12 -13.09
C ARG A 503 7.62 -9.55 -14.49
N LEU A 504 8.70 -10.33 -14.60
CA LEU A 504 9.15 -10.93 -15.87
C LEU A 504 8.08 -11.85 -16.51
N ALA A 505 7.15 -12.39 -15.70
CA ALA A 505 6.05 -13.22 -16.16
C ALA A 505 4.70 -12.49 -16.15
N CYS A 506 4.70 -11.16 -16.06
CA CYS A 506 3.50 -10.34 -15.95
C CYS A 506 3.38 -9.35 -17.11
N PHE A 507 2.19 -9.20 -17.69
CA PHE A 507 1.96 -8.26 -18.80
C PHE A 507 0.55 -7.67 -18.76
N LYS A 508 0.35 -6.55 -19.47
CA LYS A 508 -0.94 -5.86 -19.57
C LYS A 508 -1.97 -6.73 -20.29
N ASN A 509 -3.18 -6.84 -19.75
CA ASN A 509 -4.28 -7.57 -20.39
C ASN A 509 -4.98 -6.73 -21.47
N PRO A 510 -4.82 -7.00 -22.79
CA PRO A 510 -5.41 -6.17 -23.84
C PRO A 510 -6.95 -6.10 -23.75
N ASP A 511 -7.61 -7.18 -23.31
CA ASP A 511 -9.06 -7.23 -23.19
C ASP A 511 -9.60 -6.28 -22.12
N PHE A 512 -8.85 -6.09 -21.02
CA PHE A 512 -9.19 -5.11 -19.99
C PHE A 512 -9.17 -3.70 -20.56
N TYR A 513 -8.06 -3.30 -21.19
CA TYR A 513 -7.89 -1.94 -21.71
C TYR A 513 -8.85 -1.65 -22.86
N LYS A 514 -9.13 -2.65 -23.71
CA LYS A 514 -10.15 -2.54 -24.77
C LYS A 514 -11.53 -2.31 -24.17
N ALA A 515 -11.92 -3.09 -23.16
CA ALA A 515 -13.21 -2.91 -22.48
C ALA A 515 -13.32 -1.53 -21.82
N GLN A 516 -12.26 -1.08 -21.15
CA GLN A 516 -12.19 0.23 -20.51
C GLN A 516 -12.34 1.39 -21.52
N ALA A 517 -11.61 1.34 -22.64
CA ALA A 517 -11.70 2.34 -23.71
C ALA A 517 -13.10 2.41 -24.34
N MET A 518 -13.79 1.27 -24.43
CA MET A 518 -15.17 1.17 -24.92
C MET A 518 -16.23 1.49 -23.84
N ARG A 519 -15.82 1.91 -22.62
CA ARG A 519 -16.71 2.14 -21.47
C ARG A 519 -17.60 0.94 -21.13
N MET A 520 -17.07 -0.27 -21.35
CA MET A 520 -17.72 -1.54 -21.04
C MET A 520 -17.29 -2.07 -19.66
N PRO A 521 -18.05 -2.99 -19.04
CA PRO A 521 -17.68 -3.58 -17.77
C PRO A 521 -16.32 -4.31 -17.82
N THR A 522 -15.43 -3.93 -16.90
CA THR A 522 -14.10 -4.54 -16.68
C THR A 522 -14.14 -5.69 -15.67
N TYR A 523 -15.29 -5.95 -15.03
CA TYR A 523 -15.45 -7.05 -14.07
C TYR A 523 -15.02 -8.40 -14.65
N GLY A 524 -14.21 -9.13 -13.88
CA GLY A 524 -13.66 -10.44 -14.27
C GLY A 524 -12.55 -10.38 -15.33
N LYS A 525 -12.06 -9.19 -15.69
CA LYS A 525 -10.91 -9.01 -16.56
C LYS A 525 -9.78 -8.42 -15.71
N PRO A 526 -8.74 -9.17 -15.36
CA PRO A 526 -7.64 -8.61 -14.59
C PRO A 526 -6.87 -7.59 -15.44
N ARG A 527 -6.41 -6.49 -14.85
CA ARG A 527 -5.63 -5.46 -15.55
C ARG A 527 -4.23 -5.96 -15.95
N ILE A 528 -3.67 -6.85 -15.14
CA ILE A 528 -2.38 -7.51 -15.35
C ILE A 528 -2.60 -9.01 -15.39
N ILE A 529 -2.12 -9.68 -16.43
CA ILE A 529 -2.03 -11.14 -16.46
C ILE A 529 -0.72 -11.52 -15.78
N ASN A 530 -0.81 -12.28 -14.68
CA ASN A 530 0.33 -12.84 -13.98
C ASN A 530 0.41 -14.34 -14.27
N LEU A 531 1.52 -14.79 -14.87
CA LEU A 531 1.79 -16.20 -15.15
C LEU A 531 2.79 -16.85 -14.17
N SER A 532 3.24 -16.11 -13.15
CA SER A 532 4.03 -16.66 -12.06
C SER A 532 3.14 -17.38 -11.04
N SER A 533 3.74 -18.33 -10.33
CA SER A 533 3.16 -18.94 -9.12
C SER A 533 4.19 -18.89 -8.00
N GLU A 534 3.76 -19.00 -6.75
CA GLU A 534 4.67 -19.01 -5.60
C GLU A 534 4.15 -19.94 -4.51
N ASP A 535 5.08 -20.57 -3.78
CA ASP A 535 4.83 -21.29 -2.54
C ASP A 535 5.71 -20.71 -1.42
N GLU A 536 5.81 -21.39 -0.27
CA GLU A 536 6.63 -20.92 0.86
C GLU A 536 8.13 -20.77 0.51
N LYS A 537 8.66 -21.59 -0.39
CA LYS A 537 10.10 -21.70 -0.69
C LYS A 537 10.48 -21.13 -2.04
N TYR A 538 9.61 -21.26 -3.04
CA TYR A 538 9.94 -20.96 -4.43
C TYR A 538 9.00 -19.93 -5.05
N LEU A 539 9.59 -19.00 -5.79
CA LEU A 539 8.92 -18.26 -6.84
C LEU A 539 9.08 -19.06 -8.14
N MET A 540 7.99 -19.27 -8.87
CA MET A 540 7.94 -20.10 -10.06
C MET A 540 7.56 -19.28 -11.29
N LEU A 541 8.40 -19.33 -12.33
CA LEU A 541 8.16 -18.64 -13.60
C LEU A 541 7.96 -19.62 -14.75
N PRO A 542 7.23 -19.25 -15.81
CA PRO A 542 7.19 -20.01 -17.06
C PRO A 542 8.61 -20.23 -17.61
N ARG A 543 8.86 -21.40 -18.19
CA ARG A 543 10.19 -21.75 -18.76
C ARG A 543 10.72 -20.75 -19.79
N GLY A 544 9.83 -20.09 -20.53
CA GLY A 544 10.19 -19.06 -21.49
C GLY A 544 10.84 -17.81 -20.86
N CYS A 545 10.72 -17.61 -19.54
CA CYS A 545 11.35 -16.48 -18.84
C CYS A 545 12.83 -16.73 -18.48
N GLN A 546 13.41 -17.89 -18.81
CA GLN A 546 14.76 -18.27 -18.37
C GLN A 546 15.83 -17.29 -18.86
N GLU A 547 15.76 -16.90 -20.13
CA GLU A 547 16.71 -15.96 -20.73
C GLU A 547 16.62 -14.59 -20.05
N SER A 548 15.42 -14.02 -19.97
CA SER A 548 15.19 -12.72 -19.30
C SER A 548 15.62 -12.72 -17.83
N LEU A 549 15.36 -13.81 -17.11
CA LEU A 549 15.81 -13.98 -15.72
C LEU A 549 17.34 -14.02 -15.62
N THR A 550 17.99 -14.75 -16.52
CA THR A 550 19.44 -14.90 -16.53
C THR A 550 20.12 -13.58 -16.86
N ILE A 551 19.61 -12.83 -17.83
CA ILE A 551 20.09 -11.50 -18.19
C ILE A 551 19.95 -10.56 -16.99
N PHE A 552 18.74 -10.44 -16.45
CA PHE A 552 18.45 -9.57 -15.31
C PHE A 552 19.38 -9.84 -14.12
N LEU A 553 19.59 -11.10 -13.73
CA LEU A 553 20.47 -11.44 -12.61
C LEU A 553 21.95 -11.20 -12.93
N SER A 554 22.39 -11.50 -14.16
CA SER A 554 23.79 -11.35 -14.56
C SER A 554 24.21 -9.88 -14.66
N GLU A 555 23.33 -9.00 -15.15
CA GLU A 555 23.54 -7.55 -15.18
C GLU A 555 23.78 -6.96 -13.78
N HIS A 556 23.24 -7.61 -12.75
CA HIS A 556 23.41 -7.21 -11.35
C HIS A 556 24.42 -8.09 -10.61
N GLY A 557 25.33 -8.77 -11.33
CA GLY A 557 26.47 -9.49 -10.76
C GLY A 557 26.17 -10.88 -10.20
N CYS A 558 24.98 -11.44 -10.45
CA CYS A 558 24.60 -12.76 -9.96
C CYS A 558 24.68 -13.82 -11.08
N LYS A 559 25.54 -14.83 -10.89
CA LYS A 559 25.65 -15.95 -11.84
C LYS A 559 24.51 -16.95 -11.63
N VAL A 560 23.78 -17.30 -12.70
CA VAL A 560 22.72 -18.31 -12.62
C VAL A 560 23.27 -19.70 -12.93
N THR A 561 22.96 -20.68 -12.08
CA THR A 561 23.22 -22.11 -12.32
C THR A 561 21.89 -22.85 -12.39
N VAL A 562 21.74 -23.73 -13.38
CA VAL A 562 20.48 -24.45 -13.64
C VAL A 562 20.66 -25.91 -13.28
N ASP A 563 19.81 -26.40 -12.38
CA ASP A 563 19.62 -27.82 -12.10
C ASP A 563 18.44 -28.33 -12.92
N ASP A 564 18.74 -29.05 -13.99
CA ASP A 564 17.73 -29.55 -14.92
C ASP A 564 17.12 -30.87 -14.41
N GLN A 565 15.87 -30.77 -13.96
CA GLN A 565 15.05 -31.86 -13.45
C GLN A 565 13.92 -32.21 -14.43
N ARG A 566 14.00 -31.76 -15.69
CA ARG A 566 13.03 -32.13 -16.73
C ARG A 566 13.15 -33.63 -17.07
N VAL A 567 12.04 -34.19 -17.52
CA VAL A 567 12.02 -35.55 -18.05
C VAL A 567 12.42 -35.51 -19.53
N SER A 568 13.50 -36.21 -19.90
CA SER A 568 14.00 -36.27 -21.29
C SER A 568 13.11 -37.07 -22.25
N GLY A 569 12.04 -37.68 -21.74
CA GLY A 569 11.16 -38.57 -22.50
C GLY A 569 11.74 -39.97 -22.67
N LYS A 570 11.12 -40.74 -23.56
CA LYS A 570 11.52 -42.07 -24.01
C LYS A 570 12.01 -41.96 -25.44
N THR A 571 13.16 -42.54 -25.72
CA THR A 571 13.67 -42.66 -27.08
C THR A 571 12.70 -43.48 -27.94
N ILE A 572 12.47 -43.03 -29.16
CA ILE A 572 11.68 -43.72 -30.18
C ILE A 572 12.55 -43.93 -31.42
N ASP A 573 12.41 -45.09 -32.06
CA ASP A 573 13.14 -45.38 -33.29
C ASP A 573 12.29 -45.00 -34.51
N VAL A 574 12.55 -43.80 -35.02
CA VAL A 574 11.81 -43.19 -36.12
C VAL A 574 12.76 -42.57 -37.15
N GLN A 575 12.36 -42.63 -38.42
CA GLN A 575 13.05 -41.97 -39.53
C GLN A 575 12.05 -41.18 -40.38
N PHE A 576 12.47 -40.04 -40.91
CA PHE A 576 11.65 -39.23 -41.81
C PHE A 576 11.67 -39.80 -43.23
N ARG A 577 10.49 -40.02 -43.83
CA ARG A 577 10.31 -40.58 -45.19
C ARG A 577 10.15 -39.54 -46.29
N GLY A 578 10.26 -38.25 -45.97
CA GLY A 578 10.15 -37.14 -46.92
C GLY A 578 11.43 -36.32 -47.05
N GLU A 579 11.39 -35.28 -47.88
CA GLU A 579 12.41 -34.24 -47.96
C GLU A 579 11.81 -32.92 -47.48
N LEU A 580 12.46 -32.26 -46.52
CA LEU A 580 12.06 -30.93 -46.08
C LEU A 580 12.44 -29.93 -47.18
N ARG A 581 11.52 -29.03 -47.53
CA ARG A 581 11.87 -27.89 -48.40
C ARG A 581 12.93 -27.02 -47.73
N HIS A 582 13.64 -26.22 -48.52
CA HIS A 582 14.71 -25.36 -48.01
C HIS A 582 14.27 -24.47 -46.83
N ASP A 583 13.12 -23.79 -46.97
CA ASP A 583 12.50 -22.95 -45.94
C ASP A 583 12.12 -23.73 -44.67
N GLN A 584 11.63 -24.96 -44.84
CA GLN A 584 11.28 -25.84 -43.72
C GLN A 584 12.52 -26.36 -43.00
N ASN A 585 13.55 -26.76 -43.74
CA ASN A 585 14.78 -27.27 -43.16
C ASN A 585 15.50 -26.18 -42.36
N GLU A 586 15.59 -24.95 -42.89
CA GLU A 586 16.15 -23.81 -42.16
C GLU A 586 15.42 -23.57 -40.82
N ALA A 587 14.08 -23.58 -40.85
CA ALA A 587 13.26 -23.43 -39.65
C ALA A 587 13.48 -24.57 -38.63
N VAL A 588 13.53 -25.83 -39.10
CA VAL A 588 13.77 -27.00 -38.24
C VAL A 588 15.16 -26.96 -37.62
N GLN A 589 16.21 -26.71 -38.41
CA GLN A 589 17.59 -26.63 -37.90
C GLN A 589 17.75 -25.50 -36.88
N THR A 590 17.07 -24.37 -37.08
CA THR A 590 17.05 -23.28 -36.10
C THR A 590 16.34 -23.72 -34.80
N LEU A 591 15.17 -24.34 -34.90
CA LEU A 591 14.42 -24.81 -33.73
C LEU A 591 15.14 -25.95 -32.98
N LEU A 592 15.93 -26.77 -33.67
CA LEU A 592 16.69 -27.86 -33.04
C LEU A 592 17.82 -27.36 -32.12
N GLN A 593 18.28 -26.11 -32.28
CA GLN A 593 19.29 -25.51 -31.40
C GLN A 593 18.73 -25.16 -30.01
N TYR A 594 17.41 -25.09 -29.86
CA TYR A 594 16.74 -24.66 -28.63
C TYR A 594 15.76 -25.72 -28.14
N ASP A 595 15.58 -25.81 -26.81
CA ASP A 595 14.60 -26.73 -26.22
C ASP A 595 13.16 -26.21 -26.25
N ASN A 596 12.99 -24.89 -26.37
CA ASN A 596 11.69 -24.23 -26.47
C ASN A 596 11.74 -23.23 -27.64
N GLY A 597 10.67 -23.15 -28.44
CA GLY A 597 10.60 -22.22 -29.56
C GLY A 597 9.20 -22.08 -30.12
N VAL A 598 8.96 -20.97 -30.82
CA VAL A 598 7.69 -20.68 -31.51
C VAL A 598 7.95 -20.55 -33.00
N LEU A 599 7.30 -21.38 -33.80
CA LEU A 599 7.35 -21.28 -35.26
C LEU A 599 6.20 -20.39 -35.77
N ALA A 600 6.52 -19.14 -36.08
CA ALA A 600 5.59 -18.21 -36.73
C ALA A 600 5.61 -18.42 -38.25
N ALA A 601 4.69 -19.24 -38.77
CA ALA A 601 4.60 -19.55 -40.19
C ALA A 601 3.17 -19.50 -40.74
N THR A 602 3.01 -18.98 -41.96
CA THR A 602 1.73 -18.85 -42.65
C THR A 602 1.07 -20.21 -42.95
N THR A 603 -0.21 -20.19 -43.32
CA THR A 603 -0.88 -21.35 -43.93
C THR A 603 -0.16 -21.71 -45.25
N ALA A 604 -0.07 -23.00 -45.57
CA ALA A 604 0.72 -23.58 -46.68
C ALA A 604 2.25 -23.71 -46.47
N PHE A 605 2.82 -23.19 -45.37
CA PHE A 605 4.22 -23.48 -45.02
C PHE A 605 4.49 -24.99 -44.83
N GLY A 606 3.48 -25.79 -44.48
CA GLY A 606 3.68 -27.21 -44.17
C GLY A 606 4.20 -27.42 -42.75
N LYS A 607 3.66 -26.66 -41.77
CA LYS A 607 4.02 -26.75 -40.34
C LYS A 607 4.01 -28.19 -39.81
N THR A 608 3.02 -28.98 -40.22
CA THR A 608 2.93 -30.41 -39.85
C THR A 608 4.14 -31.19 -40.35
N VAL A 609 4.56 -31.00 -41.60
CA VAL A 609 5.71 -31.70 -42.20
C VAL A 609 7.00 -31.29 -41.48
N ALA A 610 7.21 -29.99 -41.25
CA ALA A 610 8.36 -29.47 -40.51
C ALA A 610 8.43 -30.03 -39.08
N ALA A 611 7.29 -30.07 -38.37
CA ALA A 611 7.23 -30.63 -37.03
C ALA A 611 7.49 -32.15 -37.00
N ILE A 612 7.00 -32.90 -37.99
CA ILE A 612 7.31 -34.34 -38.12
C ILE A 612 8.80 -34.55 -38.39
N GLY A 613 9.41 -33.74 -39.26
CA GLY A 613 10.85 -33.74 -39.47
C GLY A 613 11.61 -33.51 -38.16
N MET A 614 11.19 -32.52 -37.36
CA MET A 614 11.78 -32.27 -36.05
C MET A 614 11.62 -33.45 -35.06
N ILE A 615 10.47 -34.14 -35.06
CA ILE A 615 10.26 -35.36 -34.26
C ILE A 615 11.25 -36.46 -34.67
N ALA A 616 11.44 -36.64 -35.98
CA ALA A 616 12.35 -37.65 -36.52
C ALA A 616 13.83 -37.35 -36.21
N GLU A 617 14.20 -36.07 -36.14
CA GLU A 617 15.53 -35.64 -35.70
C GLU A 617 15.73 -35.80 -34.18
N ARG A 618 14.73 -35.42 -33.37
CA ARG A 618 14.80 -35.49 -31.90
C ARG A 618 14.68 -36.91 -31.35
N LYS A 619 13.97 -37.82 -32.05
CA LYS A 619 13.79 -39.25 -31.68
C LYS A 619 13.32 -39.49 -30.25
N VAL A 620 12.42 -38.64 -29.76
CA VAL A 620 11.79 -38.78 -28.44
C VAL A 620 10.26 -38.78 -28.55
N ASN A 621 9.59 -39.48 -27.63
CA ASN A 621 8.14 -39.53 -27.60
C ASN A 621 7.55 -38.11 -27.53
N THR A 622 6.60 -37.80 -28.40
CA THR A 622 6.10 -36.44 -28.60
C THR A 622 4.60 -36.36 -28.33
N LEU A 623 4.18 -35.35 -27.57
CA LEU A 623 2.77 -34.99 -27.39
C LEU A 623 2.39 -33.90 -28.39
N ILE A 624 1.37 -34.17 -29.21
CA ILE A 624 0.84 -33.22 -30.18
C ILE A 624 -0.56 -32.80 -29.72
N LEU A 625 -0.76 -31.49 -29.54
CA LEU A 625 -2.04 -30.91 -29.15
C LEU A 625 -2.66 -30.18 -30.33
N VAL A 626 -3.91 -30.51 -30.65
CA VAL A 626 -4.69 -29.88 -31.71
C VAL A 626 -6.09 -29.54 -31.20
N HIS A 627 -6.68 -28.46 -31.70
CA HIS A 627 -7.95 -27.94 -31.19
C HIS A 627 -9.19 -28.58 -31.86
N THR A 628 -9.02 -29.43 -32.87
CA THR A 628 -10.14 -30.15 -33.51
C THR A 628 -9.81 -31.62 -33.79
N GLN A 629 -10.86 -32.44 -33.82
CA GLN A 629 -10.76 -33.85 -34.22
C GLN A 629 -10.31 -34.03 -35.68
N ALA A 630 -10.70 -33.12 -36.58
CA ALA A 630 -10.29 -33.16 -37.98
C ALA A 630 -8.76 -32.98 -38.13
N LEU A 631 -8.18 -32.02 -37.39
CA LEU A 631 -6.74 -31.82 -37.36
C LEU A 631 -6.01 -33.03 -36.77
N LEU A 632 -6.57 -33.70 -35.77
CA LEU A 632 -6.00 -34.92 -35.22
C LEU A 632 -5.89 -36.02 -36.29
N GLN A 633 -6.93 -36.23 -37.09
CA GLN A 633 -6.89 -37.21 -38.18
C GLN A 633 -5.89 -36.81 -39.27
N GLN A 634 -5.79 -35.52 -39.59
CA GLN A 634 -4.78 -35.02 -40.53
C GLN A 634 -3.35 -35.28 -40.04
N TRP A 635 -3.08 -35.07 -38.75
CA TRP A 635 -1.78 -35.36 -38.15
C TRP A 635 -1.44 -36.85 -38.15
N LYS A 636 -2.42 -37.71 -37.86
CA LYS A 636 -2.24 -39.18 -37.95
C LYS A 636 -1.82 -39.61 -39.35
N LYS A 637 -2.61 -39.21 -40.35
CA LYS A 637 -2.30 -39.53 -41.75
C LYS A 637 -0.91 -39.03 -42.15
N ALA A 638 -0.56 -37.79 -41.77
CA ALA A 638 0.76 -37.24 -42.06
C ALA A 638 1.90 -38.03 -41.38
N LEU A 639 1.70 -38.51 -40.15
CA LEU A 639 2.68 -39.35 -39.45
C LEU A 639 2.82 -40.73 -40.12
N GLU A 640 1.71 -41.36 -40.53
CA GLU A 640 1.71 -42.63 -41.26
C GLU A 640 2.43 -42.52 -42.61
N ASP A 641 2.19 -41.42 -43.33
CA ASP A 641 2.77 -41.17 -44.65
C ASP A 641 4.28 -40.80 -44.56
N LEU A 642 4.69 -40.04 -43.53
CA LEU A 642 6.01 -39.40 -43.46
C LEU A 642 6.98 -39.98 -42.43
N VAL A 643 6.58 -40.94 -41.60
CA VAL A 643 7.46 -41.56 -40.59
C VAL A 643 7.61 -43.06 -40.85
N PHE A 644 8.85 -43.55 -40.81
CA PHE A 644 9.15 -44.97 -40.69
C PHE A 644 9.41 -45.31 -39.22
N CYS A 645 8.66 -46.26 -38.65
CA CYS A 645 8.86 -46.75 -37.29
C CYS A 645 9.25 -48.23 -37.31
N MET A 646 10.37 -48.60 -36.67
CA MET A 646 10.66 -50.00 -36.35
C MET A 646 10.08 -50.35 -34.97
N GLY A 647 8.81 -50.76 -34.93
CA GLY A 647 8.27 -51.50 -33.78
C GLY A 647 7.57 -50.74 -32.65
N ILE A 648 6.89 -49.61 -32.90
CA ILE A 648 6.00 -48.97 -31.91
C ILE A 648 4.68 -48.54 -32.57
N GLU A 649 3.55 -49.07 -32.09
CA GLU A 649 2.20 -48.55 -32.39
C GLU A 649 2.01 -47.16 -31.75
N ALA A 650 1.40 -46.21 -32.46
CA ALA A 650 1.09 -44.88 -31.96
C ALA A 650 0.36 -44.96 -30.60
N ALA A 651 1.05 -44.57 -29.53
CA ALA A 651 0.58 -44.79 -28.17
C ALA A 651 -0.56 -43.84 -27.77
N LYS A 652 -1.72 -44.43 -27.47
CA LYS A 652 -2.88 -43.90 -26.71
C LYS A 652 -3.49 -42.57 -27.17
N GLU A 653 -4.69 -42.69 -27.72
CA GLU A 653 -5.56 -41.58 -28.08
C GLU A 653 -6.45 -41.14 -26.92
N ARG A 654 -6.54 -39.84 -26.67
CA ARG A 654 -7.58 -39.26 -25.82
C ARG A 654 -8.09 -37.98 -26.47
N TYR A 655 -9.30 -38.02 -26.99
CA TYR A 655 -10.05 -36.80 -27.30
C TYR A 655 -10.75 -36.36 -26.01
N ILE A 656 -10.29 -35.27 -25.43
CA ILE A 656 -10.99 -34.58 -24.34
C ILE A 656 -11.84 -33.52 -25.05
N GLY A 657 -13.07 -33.86 -25.41
CA GLY A 657 -14.00 -32.88 -25.96
C GLY A 657 -14.24 -31.77 -24.94
N MET A 658 -14.04 -30.51 -25.35
CA MET A 658 -14.58 -29.37 -24.60
C MET A 658 -16.08 -29.24 -24.81
#